data_AF-A0A1I7IEX4-F1
#
_entry.id   AF-A0A1I7IEX4-F1
#
_cell.length_a   1.000
_cell.length_b   1.000
_cell.length_c   1.000
_cell.angle_alpha   90.00
_cell.angle_beta   90.00
_cell.angle_gamma   90.00
#
_symmetry.space_group_name_H-M   'P 1'
#
loop_
_entity.id
_entity.type
_entity.pdbx_description
1 polymer ?
#
loop_
_entity_poly.entity_id
_entity_poly.type
_entity_poly.pdbx_seq_one_letter_code
_entity_poly.pdbx_strand_id
1 'polypeptide(L)'
;MLFKSHLRSILNISPQPENEAELNVVPVHTGKTLLSGNELPDTNDPLGQEGCDSSFDDSNASRLEAENIAIREAKGRIETEARARVTAEARARVEASARLAAEARIKAETAATEEARARARAETLVAQEAQARQELEARLRQTVEDGLRAEKEIVAALRAKVQAEAAITEKARRRAQEEALALEKSREKELAEQRAIEAAIARRKTNEEALKIALAASSAEAEATTLARTRAKEDEKKTALANAKAEAERQAIEEIRLRIEAEANLASQTQEKLQAETRAREAEQAKLDAEKRAVKAADTRQELDLAEKSEAETRTAAELEAATAVRSRIEAERNAKTIAEQLIQIEQEAEQAALERTRADTLLLEKTQTCIIAENEARAAVEARIQAKEQETAIFNEKTQTDLAITDAIRERIQAQEMAIKRSRARAAAEAVAKKTAEDRIAAETHTAKLAEERIALDRQLEKETNELAEMEARLIENRKKQAEAVQQARLAARERMEMEPKLTGLATTIAQNQIIAMAKAEERLQAAEITAATVLHKIQTEASALMAIQARIEQDALAVERAIAREAVETMAVEAARARIQADEAAIALASRKIREEIETTRIIQDRSDEEISSNIIADYKEHSTSSDNSETMLADTEEGTEKEVSAELIEPDDPTSQQDSNTADNSFRLNIPGHSTKPDETEVPSDKSETAEVA
;
A
#
# COMPACT_ATOMS: atom_id res chain seq x y z
N MET A 1 -42.28 -39.82 -42.25
CA MET A 1 -40.82 -40.02 -42.42
C MET A 1 -40.28 -40.29 -41.02
N LEU A 2 -40.04 -41.52 -40.54
CA LEU A 2 -39.26 -42.68 -41.02
C LEU A 2 -37.73 -42.54 -40.92
N PHE A 3 -37.10 -43.66 -40.52
CA PHE A 3 -35.68 -43.91 -40.19
C PHE A 3 -35.22 -43.38 -38.83
N LYS A 4 -34.79 -44.18 -37.83
CA LYS A 4 -34.12 -45.50 -37.75
C LYS A 4 -32.66 -45.56 -38.26
N SER A 5 -31.72 -45.58 -37.32
CA SER A 5 -30.51 -46.42 -37.29
C SER A 5 -30.05 -46.50 -35.81
N HIS A 6 -29.68 -47.60 -35.14
CA HIS A 6 -28.95 -48.85 -35.45
C HIS A 6 -27.43 -48.69 -35.63
N LEU A 7 -26.70 -48.98 -34.53
CA LEU A 7 -25.32 -49.47 -34.36
C LEU A 7 -25.19 -49.67 -32.82
N ARG A 8 -25.08 -50.85 -32.18
CA ARG A 8 -24.59 -52.20 -32.49
C ARG A 8 -23.06 -52.38 -32.53
N SER A 9 -22.55 -52.92 -31.42
CA SER A 9 -21.47 -53.92 -31.31
C SER A 9 -20.00 -53.48 -31.40
N ILE A 10 -19.13 -54.37 -30.88
CA ILE A 10 -17.64 -54.31 -30.80
C ILE A 10 -17.19 -53.33 -29.69
N LEU A 11 -16.45 -53.68 -28.63
CA LEU A 11 -15.70 -54.87 -28.17
C LEU A 11 -16.28 -55.33 -26.79
N ASN A 12 -16.24 -56.57 -26.28
CA ASN A 12 -15.55 -57.83 -26.61
C ASN A 12 -14.02 -57.83 -26.50
N ILE A 13 -13.50 -58.10 -25.30
CA ILE A 13 -12.38 -59.04 -25.00
C ILE A 13 -12.46 -59.41 -23.51
N SER A 14 -12.66 -60.71 -23.26
CA SER A 14 -12.39 -61.36 -21.97
C SER A 14 -10.92 -61.82 -21.97
N PRO A 15 -10.31 -62.12 -20.81
CA PRO A 15 -10.24 -63.56 -20.52
C PRO A 15 -10.59 -63.91 -19.07
N GLN A 16 -11.20 -65.09 -18.90
CA GLN A 16 -11.11 -65.86 -17.67
C GLN A 16 -9.66 -66.32 -17.45
N PRO A 17 -9.32 -66.72 -16.23
CA PRO A 17 -8.70 -68.02 -16.05
C PRO A 17 -9.71 -69.01 -15.47
N GLU A 18 -9.81 -70.17 -16.11
CA GLU A 18 -10.32 -71.38 -15.47
C GLU A 18 -9.20 -72.01 -14.62
N ASN A 19 -9.60 -72.90 -13.69
CA ASN A 19 -8.75 -73.93 -13.10
C ASN A 19 -7.55 -73.50 -12.22
N GLU A 20 -7.81 -73.28 -10.94
CA GLU A 20 -6.91 -73.81 -9.90
C GLU A 20 -7.59 -75.02 -9.25
N ALA A 21 -7.36 -76.19 -9.85
CA ALA A 21 -7.56 -77.45 -9.17
C ALA A 21 -6.36 -77.68 -8.26
N GLU A 22 -6.53 -77.49 -6.95
CA GLU A 22 -5.53 -77.85 -5.94
C GLU A 22 -5.28 -79.37 -5.99
N LEU A 23 -4.19 -79.76 -6.64
CA LEU A 23 -3.71 -81.14 -6.69
C LEU A 23 -2.25 -81.17 -6.24
N ASN A 24 -1.96 -82.07 -5.29
CA ASN A 24 -0.67 -82.32 -4.64
C ASN A 24 -0.28 -81.26 -3.58
N VAL A 25 0.33 -81.63 -2.46
CA VAL A 25 1.34 -82.69 -2.29
C VAL A 25 1.02 -83.68 -1.16
N VAL A 26 1.04 -84.97 -1.49
CA VAL A 26 1.22 -86.07 -0.53
C VAL A 26 2.71 -86.29 -0.28
N PRO A 27 3.22 -86.22 0.95
CA PRO A 27 4.59 -86.63 1.27
C PRO A 27 4.68 -88.16 1.38
N VAL A 28 5.04 -88.83 0.28
CA VAL A 28 5.63 -90.18 0.37
C VAL A 28 7.12 -90.02 0.64
N HIS A 29 7.55 -90.24 1.88
CA HIS A 29 8.98 -90.34 2.20
C HIS A 29 9.51 -91.75 1.93
N THR A 30 10.10 -91.94 0.75
CA THR A 30 11.03 -93.02 0.46
C THR A 30 12.43 -92.66 0.99
N GLY A 31 12.67 -92.95 2.27
CA GLY A 31 14.00 -92.86 2.89
C GLY A 31 14.87 -94.07 2.49
N LYS A 32 15.79 -93.85 1.55
CA LYS A 32 16.71 -94.88 1.02
C LYS A 32 18.07 -94.74 1.69
N THR A 33 18.50 -95.74 2.45
CA THR A 33 19.87 -95.84 2.97
C THR A 33 20.48 -97.17 2.52
N LEU A 34 21.65 -97.10 1.90
CA LEU A 34 22.49 -98.22 1.46
C LEU A 34 23.84 -98.16 2.20
N LEU A 35 24.65 -99.22 2.06
CA LEU A 35 26.00 -99.47 2.62
C LEU A 35 25.98 -100.13 4.03
N SER A 36 26.81 -101.13 4.35
CA SER A 36 27.70 -101.98 3.52
C SER A 36 28.22 -103.21 4.32
N GLY A 37 28.76 -104.23 3.63
CA GLY A 37 29.52 -105.37 4.20
C GLY A 37 28.65 -106.62 4.47
N ASN A 38 28.82 -107.75 3.76
CA ASN A 38 29.92 -108.74 3.82
C ASN A 38 30.12 -109.25 5.26
N GLU A 39 29.94 -110.54 5.59
CA GLU A 39 30.64 -111.70 5.03
C GLU A 39 29.86 -113.04 5.10
N LEU A 40 30.21 -113.94 4.18
CA LEU A 40 29.98 -115.39 4.22
C LEU A 40 31.23 -116.04 4.85
N PRO A 41 31.14 -117.24 5.47
CA PRO A 41 31.62 -118.40 4.69
C PRO A 41 30.85 -119.71 4.91
N ASP A 42 30.88 -120.56 3.88
CA ASP A 42 30.49 -121.98 3.92
C ASP A 42 31.45 -122.81 4.77
N THR A 43 31.01 -123.99 5.27
CA THR A 43 31.46 -125.31 4.72
C THR A 43 30.92 -126.54 5.48
N ASN A 44 30.36 -127.48 4.70
CA ASN A 44 30.49 -128.95 4.78
C ASN A 44 29.92 -129.80 5.95
N ASP A 45 28.85 -130.53 5.59
CA ASP A 45 28.45 -131.94 5.89
C ASP A 45 29.60 -133.00 6.01
N PRO A 46 29.36 -134.31 6.30
CA PRO A 46 28.14 -135.04 6.74
C PRO A 46 28.38 -136.17 7.81
N LEU A 47 27.33 -136.95 8.16
CA LEU A 47 27.27 -138.41 8.48
C LEU A 47 25.80 -138.72 8.88
N GLY A 48 25.02 -139.62 8.27
CA GLY A 48 25.12 -141.10 8.21
C GLY A 48 24.33 -141.76 9.38
N GLN A 49 23.60 -142.88 9.29
CA GLN A 49 23.12 -143.75 8.21
C GLN A 49 22.18 -144.83 8.83
N GLU A 50 21.00 -145.14 8.25
CA GLU A 50 20.20 -146.39 8.43
C GLU A 50 18.88 -146.25 7.61
N GLY A 51 18.34 -147.22 6.85
CA GLY A 51 18.84 -148.55 6.50
C GLY A 51 17.74 -149.62 6.47
N CYS A 52 16.94 -149.73 5.40
CA CYS A 52 16.16 -150.95 5.08
C CYS A 52 15.57 -150.92 3.65
N ASP A 53 15.64 -152.07 2.98
CA ASP A 53 15.28 -152.38 1.58
C ASP A 53 13.77 -152.19 1.23
N SER A 54 13.28 -152.21 -0.01
CA SER A 54 13.74 -152.94 -1.21
C SER A 54 13.14 -152.44 -2.56
N SER A 55 13.95 -152.57 -3.63
CA SER A 55 13.63 -152.79 -5.07
C SER A 55 12.37 -152.22 -5.78
N PHE A 56 12.59 -151.77 -7.03
CA PHE A 56 11.65 -151.27 -8.07
C PHE A 56 11.27 -149.78 -7.98
N ASP A 57 11.98 -148.88 -8.70
CA ASP A 57 11.35 -147.74 -9.44
C ASP A 57 12.26 -146.81 -10.32
N ASP A 58 13.33 -147.31 -10.98
CA ASP A 58 14.22 -146.45 -11.81
C ASP A 58 13.49 -145.62 -12.90
N SER A 59 12.34 -146.09 -13.42
CA SER A 59 11.54 -145.35 -14.41
C SER A 59 10.79 -144.14 -13.82
N ASN A 60 10.42 -144.16 -12.53
CA ASN A 60 9.71 -143.05 -11.89
C ASN A 60 10.68 -141.91 -11.53
N ALA A 61 11.93 -142.23 -11.17
CA ALA A 61 12.98 -141.25 -10.89
C ALA A 61 13.24 -140.33 -12.10
N SER A 62 13.52 -140.88 -13.29
CA SER A 62 13.78 -140.05 -14.49
C SER A 62 12.57 -139.23 -14.94
N ARG A 63 11.33 -139.69 -14.70
CA ARG A 63 10.12 -138.90 -15.00
C ARG A 63 10.00 -137.70 -14.06
N LEU A 64 10.24 -137.90 -12.77
CA LEU A 64 10.26 -136.84 -11.76
C LEU A 64 11.38 -135.83 -12.02
N GLU A 65 12.56 -136.26 -12.49
CA GLU A 65 13.63 -135.33 -12.87
C GLU A 65 13.24 -134.45 -14.07
N ALA A 66 12.67 -135.04 -15.12
CA ALA A 66 12.20 -134.29 -16.29
C ALA A 66 11.06 -133.32 -15.92
N GLU A 67 10.14 -133.74 -15.07
CA GLU A 67 9.07 -132.89 -14.52
C GLU A 67 9.64 -131.75 -13.65
N ASN A 68 10.61 -132.02 -12.80
CA ASN A 68 11.32 -131.00 -12.00
C ASN A 68 12.17 -130.05 -12.86
N ILE A 69 12.66 -130.46 -14.02
CA ILE A 69 13.28 -129.57 -15.01
C ILE A 69 12.22 -128.67 -15.64
N ALA A 70 11.10 -129.23 -16.12
CA ALA A 70 10.00 -128.46 -16.70
C ALA A 70 9.36 -127.46 -15.72
N ILE A 71 9.21 -127.83 -14.44
CA ILE A 71 8.71 -126.94 -13.38
C ILE A 71 9.71 -125.81 -13.09
N ARG A 72 11.02 -126.10 -13.05
CA ARG A 72 12.06 -125.06 -12.88
C ARG A 72 12.11 -124.11 -14.07
N GLU A 73 11.98 -124.63 -15.30
CA GLU A 73 11.92 -123.80 -16.50
C GLU A 73 10.65 -122.95 -16.54
N ALA A 74 9.48 -123.50 -16.21
CA ALA A 74 8.23 -122.77 -16.12
C ALA A 74 8.28 -121.65 -15.06
N LYS A 75 8.85 -121.93 -13.87
CA LYS A 75 9.10 -120.92 -12.84
C LYS A 75 10.06 -119.83 -13.35
N GLY A 76 11.17 -120.21 -14.00
CA GLY A 76 12.09 -119.26 -14.62
C GLY A 76 11.42 -118.36 -15.67
N ARG A 77 10.58 -118.93 -16.54
CA ARG A 77 9.79 -118.15 -17.52
C ARG A 77 8.83 -117.19 -16.82
N ILE A 78 8.06 -117.65 -15.82
CA ILE A 78 7.15 -116.79 -15.04
C ILE A 78 7.90 -115.67 -14.31
N GLU A 79 9.06 -115.95 -13.72
CA GLU A 79 9.90 -114.92 -13.08
C GLU A 79 10.46 -113.91 -14.08
N THR A 80 10.96 -114.36 -15.23
CA THR A 80 11.43 -113.44 -16.28
C THR A 80 10.29 -112.60 -16.86
N GLU A 81 9.09 -113.17 -17.02
CA GLU A 81 7.90 -112.44 -17.47
C GLU A 81 7.43 -111.43 -16.40
N ALA A 82 7.42 -111.81 -15.12
CA ALA A 82 7.09 -110.91 -14.02
C ALA A 82 8.09 -109.73 -13.95
N ARG A 83 9.40 -110.00 -14.08
CA ARG A 83 10.43 -108.95 -14.16
C ARG A 83 10.26 -108.08 -15.41
N ALA A 84 9.91 -108.66 -16.57
CA ALA A 84 9.61 -107.91 -17.79
C ALA A 84 8.37 -107.01 -17.63
N ARG A 85 7.29 -107.51 -17.02
CA ARG A 85 6.08 -106.73 -16.71
C ARG A 85 6.37 -105.59 -15.73
N VAL A 86 7.08 -105.84 -14.63
CA VAL A 86 7.46 -104.79 -13.66
C VAL A 86 8.37 -103.74 -14.29
N THR A 87 9.33 -104.12 -15.14
CA THR A 87 10.18 -103.14 -15.84
C THR A 87 9.44 -102.36 -16.92
N ALA A 88 8.46 -102.98 -17.62
CA ALA A 88 7.58 -102.29 -18.55
C ALA A 88 6.64 -101.30 -17.83
N GLU A 89 6.06 -101.70 -16.69
CA GLU A 89 5.22 -100.82 -15.88
C GLU A 89 6.02 -99.66 -15.27
N ALA A 90 7.24 -99.93 -14.76
CA ALA A 90 8.13 -98.89 -14.28
C ALA A 90 8.49 -97.89 -15.39
N ARG A 91 8.77 -98.36 -16.62
CA ARG A 91 8.97 -97.49 -17.79
C ARG A 91 7.72 -96.68 -18.13
N ALA A 92 6.54 -97.29 -18.13
CA ALA A 92 5.28 -96.60 -18.41
C ALA A 92 4.96 -95.53 -17.36
N ARG A 93 5.20 -95.79 -16.06
CA ARG A 93 5.07 -94.80 -14.98
C ARG A 93 6.07 -93.65 -15.13
N VAL A 94 7.33 -93.94 -15.47
CA VAL A 94 8.35 -92.91 -15.75
C VAL A 94 7.95 -92.07 -16.96
N GLU A 95 7.49 -92.69 -18.06
CA GLU A 95 7.04 -91.97 -19.26
C GLU A 95 5.82 -91.10 -18.97
N ALA A 96 4.83 -91.60 -18.23
CA ALA A 96 3.68 -90.81 -17.80
C ALA A 96 4.10 -89.61 -16.94
N SER A 97 5.03 -89.80 -16.00
CA SER A 97 5.56 -88.69 -15.19
C SER A 97 6.35 -87.67 -16.02
N ALA A 98 7.10 -88.12 -17.04
CA ALA A 98 7.82 -87.26 -17.96
C ALA A 98 6.87 -86.43 -18.86
N ARG A 99 5.76 -87.02 -19.32
CA ARG A 99 4.71 -86.31 -20.06
C ARG A 99 4.03 -85.24 -19.20
N LEU A 100 3.62 -85.57 -17.97
CA LEU A 100 3.05 -84.60 -17.03
C LEU A 100 4.03 -83.46 -16.70
N ALA A 101 5.32 -83.77 -16.53
CA ALA A 101 6.36 -82.75 -16.33
C ALA A 101 6.58 -81.87 -17.57
N ALA A 102 6.48 -82.42 -18.78
CA ALA A 102 6.56 -81.66 -20.01
C ALA A 102 5.33 -80.75 -20.21
N GLU A 103 4.11 -81.26 -19.95
CA GLU A 103 2.88 -80.47 -19.99
C GLU A 103 2.88 -79.33 -18.96
N ALA A 104 3.36 -79.60 -17.73
CA ALA A 104 3.53 -78.58 -16.70
C ALA A 104 4.53 -77.48 -17.13
N ARG A 105 5.65 -77.86 -17.78
CA ARG A 105 6.61 -76.89 -18.35
C ARG A 105 6.00 -76.06 -19.47
N ILE A 106 5.27 -76.69 -20.40
CA ILE A 106 4.59 -75.97 -21.49
C ILE A 106 3.59 -74.97 -20.92
N LYS A 107 2.77 -75.36 -19.92
CA LYS A 107 1.82 -74.45 -19.26
C LYS A 107 2.51 -73.27 -18.58
N ALA A 108 3.60 -73.53 -17.84
CA ALA A 108 4.39 -72.48 -17.20
C ALA A 108 5.04 -71.52 -18.22
N GLU A 109 5.57 -72.06 -19.32
CA GLU A 109 6.14 -71.27 -20.41
C GLU A 109 5.07 -70.43 -21.12
N THR A 110 3.89 -70.99 -21.41
CA THR A 110 2.78 -70.21 -21.99
C THR A 110 2.36 -69.08 -21.06
N ALA A 111 2.17 -69.35 -19.76
CA ALA A 111 1.81 -68.32 -18.78
C ALA A 111 2.87 -67.21 -18.68
N ALA A 112 4.15 -67.56 -18.67
CA ALA A 112 5.24 -66.59 -18.67
C ALA A 112 5.27 -65.73 -19.95
N THR A 113 4.99 -66.32 -21.12
CA THR A 113 4.89 -65.53 -22.38
C THR A 113 3.66 -64.65 -22.44
N GLU A 114 2.54 -65.05 -21.84
CA GLU A 114 1.33 -64.24 -21.75
C GLU A 114 1.51 -63.08 -20.76
N GLU A 115 2.15 -63.31 -19.62
CA GLU A 115 2.53 -62.25 -18.70
C GLU A 115 3.51 -61.26 -19.34
N ALA A 116 4.54 -61.74 -20.04
CA ALA A 116 5.47 -60.88 -20.76
C ALA A 116 4.76 -60.03 -21.83
N ARG A 117 3.78 -60.59 -22.55
CA ARG A 117 2.94 -59.85 -23.50
C ARG A 117 2.01 -58.84 -22.82
N ALA A 118 1.46 -59.17 -21.65
CA ALA A 118 0.64 -58.27 -20.86
C ALA A 118 1.45 -57.07 -20.34
N ARG A 119 2.65 -57.32 -19.79
CA ARG A 119 3.61 -56.29 -19.38
C ARG A 119 4.01 -55.39 -20.55
N ALA A 120 4.40 -55.96 -21.69
CA ALA A 120 4.73 -55.18 -22.89
C ALA A 120 3.57 -54.30 -23.38
N ARG A 121 2.31 -54.78 -23.33
CA ARG A 121 1.13 -53.97 -23.64
C ARG A 121 0.95 -52.83 -22.65
N ALA A 122 1.06 -53.09 -21.35
CA ALA A 122 0.97 -52.07 -20.31
C ALA A 122 2.06 -51.00 -20.49
N GLU A 123 3.31 -51.39 -20.75
CA GLU A 123 4.42 -50.48 -21.06
C GLU A 123 4.14 -49.60 -22.28
N THR A 124 3.56 -50.15 -23.37
CA THR A 124 3.19 -49.33 -24.54
C THR A 124 2.08 -48.33 -24.23
N LEU A 125 1.11 -48.66 -23.37
CA LEU A 125 0.05 -47.74 -22.96
C LEU A 125 0.60 -46.62 -22.06
N VAL A 126 1.49 -46.95 -21.12
CA VAL A 126 2.19 -45.97 -20.28
C VAL A 126 3.05 -45.03 -21.12
N ALA A 127 3.74 -45.56 -22.14
CA ALA A 127 4.52 -44.74 -23.08
C ALA A 127 3.63 -43.79 -23.92
N GLN A 128 2.48 -44.26 -24.40
CA GLN A 128 1.50 -43.42 -25.10
C GLN A 128 0.90 -42.34 -24.19
N GLU A 129 0.59 -42.68 -22.94
CA GLU A 129 0.08 -41.70 -21.97
C GLU A 129 1.15 -40.65 -21.62
N ALA A 130 2.41 -41.06 -21.44
CA ALA A 130 3.52 -40.15 -21.21
C ALA A 130 3.72 -39.17 -22.39
N GLN A 131 3.64 -39.66 -23.63
CA GLN A 131 3.66 -38.81 -24.83
C GLN A 131 2.49 -37.83 -24.89
N ALA A 132 1.27 -38.29 -24.63
CA ALA A 132 0.08 -37.44 -24.60
C ALA A 132 0.17 -36.34 -23.51
N ARG A 133 0.69 -36.68 -22.33
CA ARG A 133 0.97 -35.71 -21.25
C ARG A 133 2.03 -34.69 -21.67
N GLN A 134 3.11 -35.13 -22.32
CA GLN A 134 4.18 -34.25 -22.82
C GLN A 134 3.67 -33.29 -23.92
N GLU A 135 2.81 -33.74 -24.83
CA GLU A 135 2.18 -32.88 -25.83
C GLU A 135 1.26 -31.83 -25.19
N LEU A 136 0.45 -32.22 -24.20
CA LEU A 136 -0.42 -31.29 -23.48
C LEU A 136 0.40 -30.25 -22.69
N GLU A 137 1.47 -30.68 -22.02
CA GLU A 137 2.39 -29.78 -21.31
C GLU A 137 3.08 -28.81 -22.28
N ALA A 138 3.52 -29.27 -23.45
CA ALA A 138 4.11 -28.41 -24.49
C ALA A 138 3.11 -27.38 -25.03
N ARG A 139 1.86 -27.77 -25.29
CA ARG A 139 0.79 -26.85 -25.71
C ARG A 139 0.46 -25.83 -24.62
N LEU A 140 0.39 -26.25 -23.36
CA LEU A 140 0.18 -25.34 -22.22
C LEU A 140 1.33 -24.33 -22.09
N ARG A 141 2.59 -24.77 -22.16
CA ARG A 141 3.77 -23.88 -22.20
C ARG A 141 3.65 -22.86 -23.32
N GLN A 142 3.33 -23.29 -24.54
CA GLN A 142 3.15 -22.38 -25.68
C GLN A 142 2.05 -21.35 -25.42
N THR A 143 0.87 -21.75 -24.91
CA THR A 143 -0.21 -20.79 -24.59
C THR A 143 0.18 -19.78 -23.50
N VAL A 144 1.00 -20.18 -22.53
CA VAL A 144 1.53 -19.27 -21.49
C VAL A 144 2.58 -18.32 -22.07
N GLU A 145 3.46 -18.79 -22.95
CA GLU A 145 4.44 -17.94 -23.64
C GLU A 145 3.77 -16.91 -24.56
N ASP A 146 2.78 -17.33 -25.34
CA ASP A 146 2.03 -16.43 -26.23
C ASP A 146 1.16 -15.44 -25.44
N GLY A 147 0.57 -15.87 -24.31
CA GLY A 147 -0.09 -14.97 -23.35
C GLY A 147 0.87 -13.92 -22.76
N LEU A 148 2.07 -14.34 -22.37
CA LEU A 148 3.12 -13.45 -21.84
C LEU A 148 3.65 -12.47 -22.91
N ARG A 149 3.70 -12.88 -24.18
CA ARG A 149 4.03 -11.98 -25.32
C ARG A 149 2.95 -10.93 -25.49
N ALA A 150 1.68 -11.34 -25.55
CA ALA A 150 0.55 -10.41 -25.66
C ALA A 150 0.49 -9.43 -24.49
N GLU A 151 0.73 -9.88 -23.25
CA GLU A 151 0.80 -9.01 -22.08
C GLU A 151 1.93 -7.98 -22.20
N LYS A 152 3.14 -8.39 -22.62
CA LYS A 152 4.27 -7.47 -22.86
C LYS A 152 3.95 -6.42 -23.92
N GLU A 153 3.27 -6.80 -25.00
CA GLU A 153 2.83 -5.88 -26.05
C GLU A 153 1.77 -4.89 -25.54
N ILE A 154 0.79 -5.35 -24.76
CA ILE A 154 -0.21 -4.49 -24.11
C ILE A 154 0.46 -3.50 -23.16
N VAL A 155 1.40 -3.95 -22.31
CA VAL A 155 2.16 -3.10 -21.39
C VAL A 155 3.02 -2.07 -22.15
N ALA A 156 3.65 -2.46 -23.26
CA ALA A 156 4.40 -1.54 -24.12
C ALA A 156 3.48 -0.48 -24.75
N ALA A 157 2.32 -0.89 -25.28
CA ALA A 157 1.34 0.01 -25.87
C ALA A 157 0.73 0.99 -24.83
N LEU A 158 0.48 0.52 -23.61
CA LEU A 158 0.01 1.37 -22.50
C LEU A 158 1.09 2.38 -22.08
N ARG A 159 2.36 1.96 -21.96
CA ARG A 159 3.48 2.88 -21.68
C ARG A 159 3.63 3.95 -22.76
N ALA A 160 3.52 3.58 -24.04
CA ALA A 160 3.55 4.52 -25.15
C ALA A 160 2.38 5.53 -25.10
N LYS A 161 1.17 5.09 -24.75
CA LYS A 161 0.01 5.98 -24.54
C LYS A 161 0.24 6.96 -23.39
N VAL A 162 0.71 6.48 -22.22
CA VAL A 162 1.01 7.33 -21.05
C VAL A 162 2.10 8.36 -21.38
N GLN A 163 3.14 7.98 -22.13
CA GLN A 163 4.18 8.92 -22.58
C GLN A 163 3.64 9.97 -23.57
N ALA A 164 2.77 9.58 -24.50
CA ALA A 164 2.12 10.51 -25.43
C ALA A 164 1.20 11.50 -24.69
N GLU A 165 0.43 11.02 -23.72
CA GLU A 165 -0.44 11.85 -22.87
C GLU A 165 0.37 12.80 -21.98
N ALA A 166 1.47 12.35 -21.39
CA ALA A 166 2.42 13.19 -20.66
C ALA A 166 3.01 14.30 -21.56
N ALA A 167 3.39 14.00 -22.80
CA ALA A 167 3.88 15.00 -23.75
C ALA A 167 2.80 16.01 -24.18
N ILE A 168 1.54 15.56 -24.34
CA ILE A 168 0.41 16.45 -24.65
C ILE A 168 0.10 17.38 -23.46
N THR A 169 0.05 16.85 -22.25
CA THR A 169 -0.22 17.65 -21.03
C THR A 169 0.91 18.62 -20.72
N GLU A 170 2.18 18.23 -20.92
CA GLU A 170 3.30 19.16 -20.80
C GLU A 170 3.22 20.30 -21.83
N LYS A 171 2.91 19.98 -23.09
CA LYS A 171 2.72 20.98 -24.15
C LYS A 171 1.55 21.92 -23.87
N ALA A 172 0.46 21.41 -23.28
CA ALA A 172 -0.66 22.23 -22.83
C ALA A 172 -0.26 23.16 -21.68
N ARG A 173 0.52 22.65 -20.70
CA ARG A 173 1.04 23.44 -19.58
C ARG A 173 1.97 24.57 -20.05
N ARG A 174 2.88 24.30 -21.00
CA ARG A 174 3.76 25.33 -21.58
C ARG A 174 2.94 26.43 -22.28
N ARG A 175 1.94 26.08 -23.08
CA ARG A 175 1.02 27.05 -23.70
C ARG A 175 0.26 27.90 -22.68
N ALA A 176 -0.24 27.29 -21.61
CA ALA A 176 -0.93 28.02 -20.54
C ALA A 176 0.02 29.00 -19.80
N GLN A 177 1.30 28.65 -19.64
CA GLN A 177 2.32 29.55 -19.10
C GLN A 177 2.64 30.70 -20.07
N GLU A 178 2.79 30.42 -21.37
CA GLU A 178 2.99 31.43 -22.42
C GLU A 178 1.81 32.41 -22.50
N GLU A 179 0.58 31.91 -22.42
CA GLU A 179 -0.66 32.70 -22.39
C GLU A 179 -0.75 33.56 -21.11
N ALA A 180 -0.44 32.99 -19.94
CA ALA A 180 -0.42 33.74 -18.68
C ALA A 180 0.60 34.89 -18.72
N LEU A 181 1.81 34.66 -19.24
CA LEU A 181 2.83 35.70 -19.43
C LEU A 181 2.43 36.74 -20.48
N ALA A 182 1.65 36.36 -21.51
CA ALA A 182 1.12 37.30 -22.49
C ALA A 182 0.01 38.19 -21.89
N LEU A 183 -0.88 37.62 -21.06
CA LEU A 183 -1.91 38.34 -20.33
C LEU A 183 -1.33 39.28 -19.27
N GLU A 184 -0.28 38.86 -18.55
CA GLU A 184 0.46 39.70 -17.60
C GLU A 184 1.05 40.92 -18.32
N LYS A 185 1.76 40.71 -19.44
CA LYS A 185 2.28 41.80 -20.29
C LYS A 185 1.19 42.71 -20.89
N SER A 186 -0.03 42.20 -21.11
CA SER A 186 -1.17 43.04 -21.51
C SER A 186 -1.60 43.93 -20.35
N ARG A 187 -1.80 43.36 -19.16
CA ARG A 187 -2.17 44.08 -17.94
C ARG A 187 -1.14 45.13 -17.54
N GLU A 188 0.15 44.83 -17.68
CA GLU A 188 1.23 45.82 -17.45
C GLU A 188 1.11 47.02 -18.41
N LYS A 189 0.81 46.78 -19.69
CA LYS A 189 0.59 47.85 -20.67
C LYS A 189 -0.67 48.64 -20.38
N GLU A 190 -1.77 47.98 -20.05
CA GLU A 190 -3.04 48.62 -19.66
C GLU A 190 -2.85 49.49 -18.42
N LEU A 191 -2.12 49.03 -17.41
CA LEU A 191 -1.76 49.82 -16.21
C LEU A 191 -0.82 50.99 -16.54
N ALA A 192 0.13 50.81 -17.45
CA ALA A 192 0.99 51.89 -17.92
C ALA A 192 0.22 52.96 -18.71
N GLU A 193 -0.74 52.54 -19.55
CA GLU A 193 -1.64 53.43 -20.29
C GLU A 193 -2.58 54.19 -19.34
N GLN A 194 -3.18 53.51 -18.36
CA GLN A 194 -3.99 54.15 -17.30
C GLN A 194 -3.19 55.23 -16.56
N ARG A 195 -1.97 54.91 -16.10
CA ARG A 195 -1.06 55.88 -15.46
C ARG A 195 -0.72 57.05 -16.37
N ALA A 196 -0.52 56.81 -17.67
CA ALA A 196 -0.26 57.87 -18.65
C ALA A 196 -1.48 58.78 -18.86
N ILE A 197 -2.70 58.21 -18.90
CA ILE A 197 -3.96 58.96 -18.98
C ILE A 197 -4.18 59.79 -17.70
N GLU A 198 -3.97 59.21 -16.52
CA GLU A 198 -4.06 59.93 -15.25
C GLU A 198 -3.06 61.10 -15.18
N ALA A 199 -1.80 60.87 -15.59
CA ALA A 199 -0.79 61.91 -15.67
C ALA A 199 -1.16 63.01 -16.69
N ALA A 200 -1.78 62.66 -17.82
CA ALA A 200 -2.28 63.62 -18.80
C ALA A 200 -3.46 64.45 -18.26
N ILE A 201 -4.39 63.81 -17.52
CA ILE A 201 -5.50 64.49 -16.84
C ILE A 201 -4.97 65.45 -15.76
N ALA A 202 -3.98 65.02 -14.96
CA ALA A 202 -3.34 65.86 -13.95
C ALA A 202 -2.68 67.09 -14.59
N ARG A 203 -1.86 66.90 -15.63
CA ARG A 203 -1.24 67.99 -16.41
C ARG A 203 -2.27 68.93 -17.04
N ARG A 204 -3.39 68.39 -17.52
CA ARG A 204 -4.49 69.21 -18.06
C ARG A 204 -5.12 70.07 -16.96
N LYS A 205 -5.39 69.52 -15.78
CA LYS A 205 -5.93 70.28 -14.63
C LYS A 205 -4.97 71.40 -14.20
N THR A 206 -3.67 71.10 -14.03
CA THR A 206 -2.69 72.13 -13.67
C THR A 206 -2.57 73.23 -14.73
N ASN A 207 -2.71 72.88 -16.02
CA ASN A 207 -2.73 73.86 -17.10
C ASN A 207 -4.02 74.70 -17.10
N GLU A 208 -5.19 74.10 -16.85
CA GLU A 208 -6.46 74.82 -16.70
C GLU A 208 -6.45 75.76 -15.48
N GLU A 209 -5.83 75.36 -14.38
CA GLU A 209 -5.61 76.21 -13.20
C GLU A 209 -4.62 77.35 -13.47
N ALA A 210 -3.49 77.06 -14.12
CA ALA A 210 -2.53 78.08 -14.55
C ALA A 210 -3.15 79.09 -15.53
N LEU A 211 -4.01 78.64 -16.46
CA LEU A 211 -4.77 79.53 -17.35
C LEU A 211 -5.77 80.40 -16.59
N LYS A 212 -6.48 79.87 -15.59
CA LYS A 212 -7.37 80.69 -14.73
C LYS A 212 -6.58 81.76 -13.97
N ILE A 213 -5.41 81.40 -13.41
CA ILE A 213 -4.52 82.34 -12.72
C ILE A 213 -4.01 83.41 -13.69
N ALA A 214 -3.58 83.02 -14.90
CA ALA A 214 -3.12 83.96 -15.93
C ALA A 214 -4.23 84.91 -16.41
N LEU A 215 -5.46 84.42 -16.58
CA LEU A 215 -6.62 85.26 -16.94
C LEU A 215 -6.97 86.24 -15.81
N ALA A 216 -6.96 85.79 -14.55
CA ALA A 216 -7.20 86.67 -13.39
C ALA A 216 -6.09 87.72 -13.22
N ALA A 217 -4.83 87.36 -13.47
CA ALA A 217 -3.72 88.31 -13.49
C ALA A 217 -3.87 89.32 -14.64
N SER A 218 -4.27 88.88 -15.83
CA SER A 218 -4.50 89.73 -16.99
C SER A 218 -5.69 90.69 -16.78
N SER A 219 -6.78 90.25 -16.14
CA SER A 219 -7.90 91.14 -15.79
C SER A 219 -7.49 92.14 -14.72
N ALA A 220 -6.74 91.73 -13.68
CA ALA A 220 -6.23 92.63 -12.66
C ALA A 220 -5.24 93.67 -13.23
N GLU A 221 -4.40 93.29 -14.20
CA GLU A 221 -3.52 94.21 -14.93
C GLU A 221 -4.33 95.17 -15.83
N ALA A 222 -5.37 94.69 -16.51
CA ALA A 222 -6.29 95.54 -17.27
C ALA A 222 -7.01 96.56 -16.36
N GLU A 223 -7.53 96.14 -15.21
CA GLU A 223 -8.12 97.01 -14.20
C GLU A 223 -7.09 98.04 -13.68
N ALA A 224 -5.89 97.60 -13.31
CA ALA A 224 -4.81 98.49 -12.86
C ALA A 224 -4.41 99.52 -13.93
N THR A 225 -4.30 99.13 -15.21
CA THR A 225 -3.98 100.06 -16.32
C THR A 225 -5.12 101.02 -16.62
N THR A 226 -6.40 100.60 -16.51
CA THR A 226 -7.53 101.53 -16.63
C THR A 226 -7.56 102.53 -15.48
N LEU A 227 -7.31 102.09 -14.24
CA LEU A 227 -7.24 102.95 -13.06
C LEU A 227 -6.03 103.90 -13.08
N ALA A 228 -4.90 103.48 -13.64
CA ALA A 228 -3.77 104.37 -13.93
C ALA A 228 -4.14 105.42 -14.99
N ARG A 229 -4.84 105.04 -16.06
CA ARG A 229 -5.31 105.96 -17.10
C ARG A 229 -6.38 106.93 -16.61
N THR A 230 -7.27 106.55 -15.70
CA THR A 230 -8.25 107.48 -15.11
C THR A 230 -7.55 108.49 -14.19
N ARG A 231 -6.64 108.04 -13.32
CA ARG A 231 -5.81 108.92 -12.49
C ARG A 231 -4.99 109.90 -13.33
N ALA A 232 -4.33 109.42 -14.39
CA ALA A 232 -3.59 110.29 -15.32
C ALA A 232 -4.49 111.38 -15.94
N LYS A 233 -5.69 111.03 -16.41
CA LYS A 233 -6.68 112.01 -16.92
C LYS A 233 -7.21 112.96 -15.85
N GLU A 234 -7.31 112.54 -14.60
CA GLU A 234 -7.68 113.41 -13.48
C GLU A 234 -6.54 114.39 -13.15
N ASP A 235 -5.29 113.94 -13.20
CA ASP A 235 -4.11 114.77 -12.95
C ASP A 235 -3.82 115.73 -14.13
N GLU A 236 -4.10 115.33 -15.37
CA GLU A 236 -4.17 116.21 -16.55
C GLU A 236 -5.24 117.30 -16.36
N LYS A 237 -6.43 116.97 -15.83
CA LYS A 237 -7.46 117.96 -15.50
C LYS A 237 -7.02 118.90 -14.37
N LYS A 238 -6.38 118.38 -13.31
CA LYS A 238 -5.86 119.20 -12.21
C LYS A 238 -4.77 120.16 -12.69
N THR A 239 -3.84 119.70 -13.54
CA THR A 239 -2.78 120.54 -14.11
C THR A 239 -3.34 121.57 -15.09
N ALA A 240 -4.31 121.20 -15.94
CA ALA A 240 -5.03 122.15 -16.79
C ALA A 240 -5.77 123.24 -15.97
N LEU A 241 -6.44 122.86 -14.89
CA LEU A 241 -7.10 123.81 -13.97
C LEU A 241 -6.08 124.70 -13.22
N ALA A 242 -4.93 124.16 -12.85
CA ALA A 242 -3.86 124.94 -12.23
C ALA A 242 -3.24 125.95 -13.21
N ASN A 243 -3.02 125.54 -14.46
CA ASN A 243 -2.52 126.42 -15.52
C ASN A 243 -3.53 127.52 -15.86
N ALA A 244 -4.82 127.18 -16.01
CA ALA A 244 -5.87 128.17 -16.24
C ALA A 244 -6.00 129.18 -15.09
N LYS A 245 -5.80 128.74 -13.83
CA LYS A 245 -5.71 129.66 -12.67
C LYS A 245 -4.47 130.55 -12.74
N ALA A 246 -3.30 130.01 -13.07
CA ALA A 246 -2.07 130.78 -13.21
C ALA A 246 -2.13 131.78 -14.38
N GLU A 247 -2.83 131.44 -15.48
CA GLU A 247 -3.09 132.36 -16.59
C GLU A 247 -4.08 133.46 -16.20
N ALA A 248 -5.16 133.13 -15.48
CA ALA A 248 -6.09 134.13 -14.94
C ALA A 248 -5.41 135.06 -13.92
N GLU A 249 -4.52 134.53 -13.07
CA GLU A 249 -3.71 135.32 -12.13
C GLU A 249 -2.73 136.25 -12.87
N ARG A 250 -2.06 135.77 -13.93
CA ARG A 250 -1.24 136.63 -14.81
C ARG A 250 -2.07 137.72 -15.46
N GLN A 251 -3.26 137.41 -15.98
CA GLN A 251 -4.16 138.41 -16.57
C GLN A 251 -4.59 139.45 -15.53
N ALA A 252 -4.90 139.05 -14.30
CA ALA A 252 -5.21 139.98 -13.21
C ALA A 252 -4.01 140.86 -12.83
N ILE A 253 -2.78 140.32 -12.82
CA ILE A 253 -1.56 141.09 -12.57
C ILE A 253 -1.30 142.10 -13.69
N GLU A 254 -1.50 141.73 -14.96
CA GLU A 254 -1.40 142.67 -16.10
C GLU A 254 -2.51 143.74 -16.06
N GLU A 255 -3.74 143.39 -15.68
CA GLU A 255 -4.80 144.39 -15.48
C GLU A 255 -4.46 145.36 -14.34
N ILE A 256 -3.89 144.87 -13.24
CA ILE A 256 -3.39 145.70 -12.13
C ILE A 256 -2.25 146.62 -12.62
N ARG A 257 -1.32 146.12 -13.44
CA ARG A 257 -0.26 146.95 -14.06
C ARG A 257 -0.83 148.07 -14.92
N LEU A 258 -1.75 147.75 -15.83
CA LEU A 258 -2.41 148.73 -16.70
C LEU A 258 -3.21 149.76 -15.89
N ARG A 259 -3.87 149.35 -14.79
CA ARG A 259 -4.54 150.27 -13.87
C ARG A 259 -3.56 151.20 -13.16
N ILE A 260 -2.41 150.69 -12.69
CA ILE A 260 -1.35 151.49 -12.06
C ILE A 260 -0.74 152.48 -13.07
N GLU A 261 -0.51 152.06 -14.32
CA GLU A 261 -0.04 152.95 -15.39
C GLU A 261 -1.07 154.04 -15.73
N ALA A 262 -2.35 153.69 -15.81
CA ALA A 262 -3.44 154.65 -16.02
C ALA A 262 -3.57 155.64 -14.86
N GLU A 263 -3.45 155.18 -13.62
CA GLU A 263 -3.46 156.02 -12.42
C GLU A 263 -2.24 156.96 -12.36
N ALA A 264 -1.05 156.45 -12.70
CA ALA A 264 0.17 157.27 -12.81
C ALA A 264 0.06 158.34 -13.91
N ASN A 265 -0.55 158.01 -15.05
CA ASN A 265 -0.84 158.97 -16.13
C ASN A 265 -1.90 160.01 -15.73
N LEU A 266 -2.89 159.65 -14.90
CA LEU A 266 -3.85 160.60 -14.35
C LEU A 266 -3.19 161.51 -13.28
N ALA A 267 -2.28 160.96 -12.49
CA ALA A 267 -1.48 161.71 -11.51
C ALA A 267 -0.54 162.71 -12.19
N SER A 268 0.13 162.36 -13.29
CA SER A 268 0.96 163.30 -14.04
C SER A 268 0.12 164.42 -14.68
N GLN A 269 -1.03 164.10 -15.30
CA GLN A 269 -1.94 165.11 -15.84
C GLN A 269 -2.52 166.06 -14.78
N THR A 270 -2.81 165.58 -13.57
CA THR A 270 -3.25 166.45 -12.47
C THR A 270 -2.12 167.31 -11.94
N GLN A 271 -0.88 166.80 -11.90
CA GLN A 271 0.30 167.57 -11.53
C GLN A 271 0.65 168.67 -12.58
N GLU A 272 0.50 168.40 -13.87
CA GLU A 272 0.62 169.41 -14.94
C GLU A 272 -0.41 170.52 -14.81
N LYS A 273 -1.68 170.17 -14.54
CA LYS A 273 -2.76 171.15 -14.28
C LYS A 273 -2.46 172.01 -13.05
N LEU A 274 -1.97 171.40 -11.97
CA LEU A 274 -1.56 172.12 -10.76
C LEU A 274 -0.44 173.13 -11.06
N GLN A 275 0.60 172.73 -11.82
CA GLN A 275 1.68 173.62 -12.22
C GLN A 275 1.20 174.77 -13.12
N ALA A 276 0.23 174.52 -14.01
CA ALA A 276 -0.39 175.56 -14.81
C ALA A 276 -1.19 176.56 -13.95
N GLU A 277 -1.95 176.09 -12.96
CA GLU A 277 -2.66 176.94 -11.99
C GLU A 277 -1.69 177.77 -11.13
N THR A 278 -0.56 177.19 -10.69
CA THR A 278 0.46 177.92 -9.91
C THR A 278 1.05 179.07 -10.73
N ARG A 279 1.42 178.83 -12.00
CA ARG A 279 1.93 179.87 -12.90
C ARG A 279 0.90 180.97 -13.19
N ALA A 280 -0.38 180.63 -13.24
CA ALA A 280 -1.46 181.61 -13.39
C ALA A 280 -1.59 182.52 -12.15
N ARG A 281 -1.50 181.96 -10.93
CA ARG A 281 -1.45 182.77 -9.69
C ARG A 281 -0.25 183.70 -9.63
N GLU A 282 0.94 183.20 -9.99
CA GLU A 282 2.16 184.02 -10.03
C GLU A 282 2.04 185.20 -11.01
N ALA A 283 1.39 184.99 -12.16
CA ALA A 283 1.13 186.03 -13.16
C ALA A 283 0.12 187.09 -12.69
N GLU A 284 -0.86 186.75 -11.84
CA GLU A 284 -1.75 187.74 -11.21
C GLU A 284 -1.04 188.52 -10.09
N GLN A 285 -0.26 187.83 -9.26
CA GLN A 285 0.49 188.46 -8.17
C GLN A 285 1.45 189.54 -8.70
N ALA A 286 2.08 189.29 -9.86
CA ALA A 286 2.95 190.23 -10.53
C ALA A 286 2.24 191.52 -11.04
N LYS A 287 0.93 191.46 -11.36
CA LYS A 287 0.15 192.65 -11.75
C LYS A 287 -0.15 193.54 -10.55
N LEU A 288 -0.53 192.93 -9.42
CA LEU A 288 -0.87 193.63 -8.17
C LEU A 288 0.32 194.44 -7.58
N ASP A 289 1.55 193.99 -7.81
CA ASP A 289 2.75 194.70 -7.34
C ASP A 289 3.28 195.75 -8.33
N ALA A 290 2.78 195.79 -9.56
CA ALA A 290 3.01 196.89 -10.50
C ALA A 290 2.09 198.09 -10.17
N GLU A 291 0.82 197.83 -9.89
CA GLU A 291 -0.20 198.85 -9.57
C GLU A 291 0.17 199.65 -8.31
N LYS A 292 0.65 198.97 -7.26
CA LYS A 292 1.08 199.60 -5.99
C LYS A 292 2.29 200.54 -6.11
N ARG A 293 3.03 200.52 -7.23
CA ARG A 293 4.19 201.41 -7.47
C ARG A 293 3.82 202.68 -8.22
N ALA A 294 2.71 202.69 -8.96
CA ALA A 294 2.27 203.87 -9.71
C ALA A 294 1.63 204.94 -8.82
N VAL A 295 0.83 204.53 -7.83
CA VAL A 295 0.04 205.47 -6.99
C VAL A 295 0.92 206.28 -6.03
N LYS A 296 1.97 205.69 -5.45
CA LYS A 296 2.88 206.36 -4.49
C LYS A 296 3.76 207.48 -5.09
N ALA A 297 3.67 207.73 -6.39
CA ALA A 297 4.40 208.81 -7.07
C ALA A 297 3.57 210.10 -7.25
N ALA A 298 2.27 210.09 -6.94
CA ALA A 298 1.37 211.22 -7.17
C ALA A 298 1.21 212.15 -5.94
N ASP A 299 1.34 211.63 -4.72
CA ASP A 299 1.02 212.30 -3.45
C ASP A 299 2.03 213.37 -2.99
N THR A 300 2.92 213.86 -3.86
CA THR A 300 3.93 214.89 -3.53
C THR A 300 3.91 216.09 -4.49
N ARG A 301 2.73 216.40 -5.05
CA ARG A 301 2.45 217.67 -5.76
C ARG A 301 1.18 218.39 -5.29
N GLN A 302 0.74 218.08 -4.07
CA GLN A 302 -0.11 218.97 -3.29
C GLN A 302 0.80 219.76 -2.33
N GLU A 303 1.15 221.00 -2.72
CA GLU A 303 1.61 222.13 -1.88
C GLU A 303 2.44 223.10 -2.72
N LEU A 304 1.75 224.06 -3.37
CA LEU A 304 2.14 225.47 -3.57
C LEU A 304 1.14 226.09 -4.57
N ASP A 305 0.26 226.94 -4.04
CA ASP A 305 -0.34 228.15 -4.65
C ASP A 305 -0.95 228.11 -6.08
N LEU A 306 -2.10 228.75 -6.38
CA LEU A 306 -3.08 229.48 -5.57
C LEU A 306 -4.37 229.65 -6.41
N ALA A 307 -5.49 229.90 -5.73
CA ALA A 307 -6.75 230.50 -6.21
C ALA A 307 -7.02 230.68 -7.73
N GLU A 308 -8.13 230.10 -8.22
CA GLU A 308 -9.34 230.88 -8.55
C GLU A 308 -10.59 230.02 -8.86
N LYS A 309 -11.75 230.49 -8.36
CA LYS A 309 -13.11 230.50 -8.95
C LYS A 309 -13.57 229.29 -9.82
N SER A 310 -14.49 228.41 -9.41
CA SER A 310 -15.89 228.55 -8.94
C SER A 310 -16.94 228.18 -10.00
N GLU A 311 -18.09 227.72 -9.50
CA GLU A 311 -19.45 227.72 -10.10
C GLU A 311 -19.89 226.67 -11.16
N ALA A 312 -21.01 226.03 -10.79
CA ALA A 312 -22.23 225.78 -11.57
C ALA A 312 -22.16 224.83 -12.80
N GLU A 313 -22.74 223.63 -12.81
CA GLU A 313 -24.13 223.17 -12.52
C GLU A 313 -24.97 222.89 -13.79
N THR A 314 -25.23 221.59 -14.03
CA THR A 314 -26.53 220.98 -14.44
C THR A 314 -27.35 221.51 -15.63
N ARG A 315 -27.87 220.57 -16.47
CA ARG A 315 -29.31 220.18 -16.50
C ARG A 315 -29.62 219.05 -17.51
N THR A 316 -30.88 218.62 -17.55
CA THR A 316 -31.38 217.31 -18.01
C THR A 316 -32.45 217.36 -19.12
N ALA A 317 -32.71 216.21 -19.76
CA ALA A 317 -34.01 215.66 -20.24
C ALA A 317 -34.50 215.86 -21.70
N ALA A 318 -35.45 214.96 -22.08
CA ALA A 318 -36.35 214.91 -23.27
C ALA A 318 -35.77 214.36 -24.61
N GLU A 319 -36.48 213.65 -25.51
CA GLU A 319 -37.83 213.02 -25.50
C GLU A 319 -38.01 211.91 -26.60
N LEU A 320 -39.25 211.65 -27.09
CA LEU A 320 -39.76 210.38 -27.66
C LEU A 320 -39.93 210.33 -29.22
N GLU A 321 -40.25 209.13 -29.72
CA GLU A 321 -41.14 208.81 -30.88
C GLU A 321 -40.59 208.69 -32.34
N ALA A 322 -40.83 207.52 -32.98
CA ALA A 322 -41.44 207.39 -34.34
C ALA A 322 -41.53 205.94 -34.92
N ALA A 323 -42.78 205.42 -34.96
CA ALA A 323 -43.43 204.71 -36.09
C ALA A 323 -42.99 203.33 -36.65
N THR A 324 -44.04 202.61 -37.09
CA THR A 324 -44.15 201.22 -37.56
C THR A 324 -44.16 201.03 -39.09
N ALA A 325 -44.09 199.75 -39.49
CA ALA A 325 -44.79 199.10 -40.62
C ALA A 325 -44.04 198.88 -41.95
N VAL A 326 -43.89 197.60 -42.35
CA VAL A 326 -44.11 197.01 -43.70
C VAL A 326 -43.61 195.54 -43.75
N ARG A 327 -44.44 194.61 -44.27
CA ARG A 327 -44.16 193.20 -44.72
C ARG A 327 -44.31 192.00 -43.77
N SER A 328 -45.47 191.91 -43.10
CA SER A 328 -46.12 190.63 -42.80
C SER A 328 -46.77 190.01 -44.06
N ARG A 329 -45.99 189.43 -45.00
CA ARG A 329 -46.59 188.73 -46.18
C ARG A 329 -45.82 187.57 -46.83
N ILE A 330 -44.57 187.30 -46.46
CA ILE A 330 -43.71 186.32 -47.20
C ILE A 330 -43.61 184.94 -46.49
N GLU A 331 -43.85 184.85 -45.18
CA GLU A 331 -43.59 183.60 -44.43
C GLU A 331 -44.72 182.57 -44.51
N ALA A 332 -45.91 182.96 -44.96
CA ALA A 332 -47.06 182.06 -45.08
C ALA A 332 -46.89 180.97 -46.17
N GLU A 333 -46.05 181.17 -47.19
CA GLU A 333 -45.84 180.18 -48.25
C GLU A 333 -44.81 179.09 -47.92
N ARG A 334 -43.93 179.29 -46.91
CA ARG A 334 -42.88 178.31 -46.61
C ARG A 334 -43.37 177.09 -45.84
N ASN A 335 -44.39 177.25 -44.99
CA ASN A 335 -44.86 176.18 -44.10
C ASN A 335 -45.68 175.08 -44.78
N ALA A 336 -46.03 175.23 -46.06
CA ALA A 336 -46.73 174.20 -46.83
C ALA A 336 -45.79 173.14 -47.43
N LYS A 337 -44.49 173.46 -47.61
CA LYS A 337 -43.54 172.56 -48.29
C LYS A 337 -42.96 171.49 -47.34
N THR A 338 -42.65 171.90 -46.11
CA THR A 338 -42.03 171.04 -45.08
C THR A 338 -42.92 169.88 -44.61
N ILE A 339 -44.24 170.02 -44.72
CA ILE A 339 -45.20 168.97 -44.33
C ILE A 339 -45.26 167.84 -45.38
N ALA A 340 -45.02 168.15 -46.66
CA ALA A 340 -45.01 167.13 -47.72
C ALA A 340 -43.76 166.24 -47.67
N GLU A 341 -42.60 166.81 -47.31
CA GLU A 341 -41.33 166.07 -47.22
C GLU A 341 -41.33 165.08 -46.03
N GLN A 342 -41.99 165.43 -44.91
CA GLN A 342 -42.11 164.54 -43.74
C GLN A 342 -42.98 163.30 -43.98
N LEU A 343 -43.99 163.37 -44.86
CA LEU A 343 -44.84 162.22 -45.17
C LEU A 343 -44.10 161.15 -46.00
N ILE A 344 -43.27 161.57 -46.96
CA ILE A 344 -42.46 160.67 -47.79
C ILE A 344 -41.46 159.87 -46.94
N GLN A 345 -40.92 160.49 -45.88
CA GLN A 345 -39.92 159.88 -45.02
C GLN A 345 -40.51 158.78 -44.11
N ILE A 346 -41.72 159.01 -43.58
CA ILE A 346 -42.48 158.02 -42.79
C ILE A 346 -42.89 156.81 -43.66
N GLU A 347 -43.23 157.03 -44.93
CA GLU A 347 -43.62 155.96 -45.85
C GLU A 347 -42.43 155.04 -46.22
N GLN A 348 -41.22 155.61 -46.37
CA GLN A 348 -40.00 154.83 -46.60
C GLN A 348 -39.57 153.98 -45.38
N GLU A 349 -39.72 154.51 -44.16
CA GLU A 349 -39.43 153.75 -42.93
C GLU A 349 -40.41 152.57 -42.74
N ALA A 350 -41.69 152.76 -43.09
CA ALA A 350 -42.68 151.70 -43.07
C ALA A 350 -42.39 150.57 -44.09
N GLU A 351 -41.90 150.92 -45.28
CA GLU A 351 -41.55 149.94 -46.32
C GLU A 351 -40.31 149.12 -45.96
N GLN A 352 -39.29 149.73 -45.34
CA GLN A 352 -38.13 149.00 -44.82
C GLN A 352 -38.50 148.04 -43.69
N ALA A 353 -39.36 148.45 -42.76
CA ALA A 353 -39.86 147.58 -41.69
C ALA A 353 -40.63 146.36 -42.21
N ALA A 354 -41.34 146.48 -43.36
CA ALA A 354 -42.01 145.36 -44.00
C ALA A 354 -41.01 144.35 -44.63
N LEU A 355 -39.92 144.84 -45.22
CA LEU A 355 -38.85 144.01 -45.81
C LEU A 355 -38.03 143.25 -44.75
N GLU A 356 -37.79 143.84 -43.58
CA GLU A 356 -37.13 143.11 -42.48
C GLU A 356 -38.02 142.02 -41.89
N ARG A 357 -39.33 142.29 -41.77
CA ARG A 357 -40.30 141.32 -41.25
C ARG A 357 -40.42 140.08 -42.14
N THR A 358 -40.49 140.27 -43.45
CA THR A 358 -40.53 139.14 -44.41
C THR A 358 -39.24 138.30 -44.39
N ARG A 359 -38.07 138.91 -44.17
CA ARG A 359 -36.79 138.18 -43.98
C ARG A 359 -36.75 137.39 -42.67
N ALA A 360 -37.34 137.91 -41.60
CA ALA A 360 -37.47 137.19 -40.33
C ALA A 360 -38.36 135.94 -40.48
N ASP A 361 -39.49 136.07 -41.20
CA ASP A 361 -40.42 134.98 -41.44
C ASP A 361 -39.79 133.85 -42.30
N THR A 362 -38.99 134.18 -43.32
CA THR A 362 -38.28 133.15 -44.11
C THR A 362 -37.25 132.37 -43.31
N LEU A 363 -36.47 133.02 -42.44
CA LEU A 363 -35.50 132.35 -41.56
C LEU A 363 -36.16 131.46 -40.50
N LEU A 364 -37.39 131.78 -40.11
CA LEU A 364 -38.18 130.98 -39.16
C LEU A 364 -38.72 129.71 -39.85
N LEU A 365 -39.13 129.81 -41.11
CA LEU A 365 -39.53 128.66 -41.94
C LEU A 365 -38.38 127.69 -42.24
N GLU A 366 -37.18 128.18 -42.55
CA GLU A 366 -36.00 127.32 -42.74
C GLU A 366 -35.64 126.57 -41.46
N LYS A 367 -35.69 127.25 -40.31
CA LYS A 367 -35.47 126.61 -39.00
C LYS A 367 -36.50 125.52 -38.71
N THR A 368 -37.79 125.76 -38.94
CA THR A 368 -38.82 124.72 -38.71
C THR A 368 -38.63 123.53 -39.63
N GLN A 369 -38.22 123.72 -40.90
CA GLN A 369 -37.86 122.61 -41.80
C GLN A 369 -36.66 121.80 -41.28
N THR A 370 -35.58 122.44 -40.80
CA THR A 370 -34.45 121.70 -40.23
C THR A 370 -34.82 120.91 -38.98
N CYS A 371 -35.68 121.46 -38.10
CA CYS A 371 -36.21 120.73 -36.94
C CYS A 371 -37.04 119.50 -37.36
N ILE A 372 -37.88 119.61 -38.39
CA ILE A 372 -38.69 118.48 -38.89
C ILE A 372 -37.80 117.37 -39.46
N ILE A 373 -36.72 117.71 -40.17
CA ILE A 373 -35.76 116.71 -40.68
C ILE A 373 -35.09 115.98 -39.50
N ALA A 374 -34.55 116.72 -38.53
CA ALA A 374 -33.91 116.14 -37.35
C ALA A 374 -34.87 115.29 -36.49
N GLU A 375 -36.15 115.68 -36.38
CA GLU A 375 -37.16 114.91 -35.68
C GLU A 375 -37.48 113.59 -36.41
N ASN A 376 -37.56 113.61 -37.74
CA ASN A 376 -37.79 112.41 -38.55
C ASN A 376 -36.59 111.45 -38.49
N GLU A 377 -35.35 111.95 -38.50
CA GLU A 377 -34.14 111.14 -38.29
C GLU A 377 -34.12 110.52 -36.89
N ALA A 378 -34.50 111.26 -35.85
CA ALA A 378 -34.61 110.75 -34.49
C ALA A 378 -35.68 109.65 -34.37
N ARG A 379 -36.84 109.82 -35.03
CA ARG A 379 -37.90 108.79 -35.10
C ARG A 379 -37.41 107.51 -35.79
N ALA A 380 -36.74 107.63 -36.94
CA ALA A 380 -36.17 106.48 -37.66
C ALA A 380 -35.11 105.74 -36.81
N ALA A 381 -34.27 106.47 -36.05
CA ALA A 381 -33.29 105.88 -35.14
C ALA A 381 -33.94 105.16 -33.94
N VAL A 382 -35.11 105.61 -33.47
CA VAL A 382 -35.90 104.93 -32.44
C VAL A 382 -36.57 103.67 -33.00
N GLU A 383 -37.18 103.74 -34.18
CA GLU A 383 -37.78 102.57 -34.85
C GLU A 383 -36.75 101.48 -35.13
N ALA A 384 -35.55 101.83 -35.61
CA ALA A 384 -34.45 100.89 -35.80
C ALA A 384 -34.01 100.21 -34.48
N ARG A 385 -34.05 100.93 -33.35
CA ARG A 385 -33.77 100.35 -32.02
C ARG A 385 -34.88 99.44 -31.51
N ILE A 386 -36.14 99.71 -31.86
CA ILE A 386 -37.27 98.82 -31.54
C ILE A 386 -37.14 97.53 -32.34
N GLN A 387 -36.93 97.61 -33.65
CA GLN A 387 -36.72 96.43 -34.52
C GLN A 387 -35.51 95.59 -34.07
N ALA A 388 -34.40 96.22 -33.66
CA ALA A 388 -33.24 95.50 -33.12
C ALA A 388 -33.57 94.74 -31.82
N LYS A 389 -34.38 95.33 -30.91
CA LYS A 389 -34.86 94.64 -29.70
C LYS A 389 -35.85 93.52 -30.00
N GLU A 390 -36.71 93.68 -31.00
CA GLU A 390 -37.62 92.63 -31.46
C GLU A 390 -36.83 91.45 -32.04
N GLN A 391 -35.77 91.70 -32.81
CA GLN A 391 -34.85 90.65 -33.27
C GLN A 391 -34.09 89.99 -32.11
N GLU A 392 -33.60 90.76 -31.13
CA GLU A 392 -32.90 90.21 -29.96
C GLU A 392 -33.82 89.32 -29.11
N THR A 393 -35.08 89.73 -28.88
CA THR A 393 -36.07 88.91 -28.18
C THR A 393 -36.52 87.70 -28.99
N ALA A 394 -36.63 87.80 -30.32
CA ALA A 394 -36.86 86.64 -31.19
C ALA A 394 -35.73 85.60 -31.09
N ILE A 395 -34.47 86.04 -31.17
CA ILE A 395 -33.28 85.18 -31.03
C ILE A 395 -33.20 84.56 -29.62
N PHE A 396 -33.60 85.30 -28.58
CA PHE A 396 -33.66 84.78 -27.21
C PHE A 396 -34.76 83.72 -27.04
N ASN A 397 -35.93 83.94 -27.64
CA ASN A 397 -37.03 82.98 -27.64
C ASN A 397 -36.69 81.72 -28.44
N GLU A 398 -35.99 81.85 -29.58
CA GLU A 398 -35.48 80.71 -30.34
C GLU A 398 -34.44 79.92 -29.53
N LYS A 399 -33.47 80.60 -28.91
CA LYS A 399 -32.47 79.96 -28.03
C LYS A 399 -33.12 79.19 -26.89
N THR A 400 -34.04 79.81 -26.15
CA THR A 400 -34.74 79.14 -25.04
C THR A 400 -35.59 77.95 -25.51
N GLN A 401 -36.18 77.99 -26.71
CA GLN A 401 -36.83 76.82 -27.31
C GLN A 401 -35.82 75.72 -27.67
N THR A 402 -34.65 76.05 -28.22
CA THR A 402 -33.60 75.06 -28.50
C THR A 402 -33.01 74.47 -27.23
N ASP A 403 -32.81 75.27 -26.17
CA ASP A 403 -32.33 74.79 -24.87
C ASP A 403 -33.35 73.85 -24.22
N LEU A 404 -34.65 74.18 -24.27
CA LEU A 404 -35.73 73.28 -23.83
C LEU A 404 -35.68 71.95 -24.59
N ALA A 405 -35.64 71.98 -25.93
CA ALA A 405 -35.55 70.77 -26.76
C ALA A 405 -34.29 69.93 -26.45
N ILE A 406 -33.15 70.57 -26.17
CA ILE A 406 -31.92 69.89 -25.73
C ILE A 406 -32.13 69.24 -24.35
N THR A 407 -32.75 69.92 -23.39
CA THR A 407 -33.01 69.34 -22.06
C THR A 407 -33.98 68.17 -22.10
N ASP A 408 -34.99 68.22 -22.97
CA ASP A 408 -35.95 67.13 -23.19
C ASP A 408 -35.26 65.92 -23.84
N ALA A 409 -34.45 66.13 -24.88
CA ALA A 409 -33.64 65.07 -25.50
C ALA A 409 -32.63 64.42 -24.53
N ILE A 410 -32.03 65.21 -23.63
CA ILE A 410 -31.20 64.69 -22.53
C ILE A 410 -32.03 63.85 -21.56
N ARG A 411 -33.24 64.29 -21.19
CA ARG A 411 -34.14 63.55 -20.30
C ARG A 411 -34.57 62.21 -20.89
N GLU A 412 -34.95 62.18 -22.17
CA GLU A 412 -35.26 60.95 -22.89
C GLU A 412 -34.06 60.00 -22.96
N ARG A 413 -32.86 60.53 -23.23
CA ARG A 413 -31.63 59.73 -23.23
C ARG A 413 -31.33 59.12 -21.85
N ILE A 414 -31.53 59.86 -20.76
CA ILE A 414 -31.37 59.35 -19.39
C ILE A 414 -32.39 58.24 -19.11
N GLN A 415 -33.67 58.44 -19.47
CA GLN A 415 -34.70 57.41 -19.29
C GLN A 415 -34.41 56.14 -20.11
N ALA A 416 -33.93 56.29 -21.35
CA ALA A 416 -33.51 55.17 -22.18
C ALA A 416 -32.31 54.40 -21.57
N GLN A 417 -31.33 55.12 -21.01
CA GLN A 417 -30.19 54.54 -20.30
C GLN A 417 -30.61 53.82 -19.00
N GLU A 418 -31.51 54.41 -18.20
CA GLU A 418 -32.08 53.72 -17.03
C GLU A 418 -32.80 52.43 -17.41
N MET A 419 -33.60 52.45 -18.48
CA MET A 419 -34.32 51.27 -18.95
C MET A 419 -33.36 50.21 -19.50
N ALA A 420 -32.24 50.61 -20.12
CA ALA A 420 -31.17 49.70 -20.51
C ALA A 420 -30.48 49.06 -19.29
N ILE A 421 -30.20 49.84 -18.24
CA ILE A 421 -29.61 49.35 -16.98
C ILE A 421 -30.58 48.42 -16.24
N LYS A 422 -31.88 48.76 -16.17
CA LYS A 422 -32.92 47.90 -15.58
C LYS A 422 -33.01 46.57 -16.33
N ARG A 423 -32.96 46.59 -17.67
CA ARG A 423 -32.93 45.39 -18.52
C ARG A 423 -31.64 44.57 -18.37
N SER A 424 -30.47 45.19 -18.25
CA SER A 424 -29.21 44.44 -18.04
C SER A 424 -29.16 43.79 -16.66
N ARG A 425 -29.61 44.49 -15.61
CA ARG A 425 -29.75 43.92 -14.25
C ARG A 425 -30.75 42.75 -14.22
N ALA A 426 -31.89 42.87 -14.90
CA ALA A 426 -32.86 41.78 -15.01
C ALA A 426 -32.28 40.56 -15.74
N ARG A 427 -31.50 40.77 -16.81
CA ARG A 427 -30.78 39.68 -17.51
C ARG A 427 -29.71 39.04 -16.61
N ALA A 428 -28.91 39.83 -15.91
CA ALA A 428 -27.89 39.31 -14.99
C ALA A 428 -28.52 38.50 -13.82
N ALA A 429 -29.66 38.95 -13.28
CA ALA A 429 -30.40 38.20 -12.28
C ALA A 429 -30.96 36.87 -12.84
N ALA A 430 -31.53 36.88 -14.04
CA ALA A 430 -32.01 35.67 -14.71
C ALA A 430 -30.85 34.70 -15.03
N GLU A 431 -29.69 35.20 -15.45
CA GLU A 431 -28.48 34.39 -15.71
C GLU A 431 -27.91 33.80 -14.41
N ALA A 432 -27.92 34.55 -13.30
CA ALA A 432 -27.50 34.04 -11.99
C ALA A 432 -28.43 32.93 -11.49
N VAL A 433 -29.75 33.08 -11.65
CA VAL A 433 -30.72 32.01 -11.35
C VAL A 433 -30.48 30.81 -12.26
N ALA A 434 -30.28 31.01 -13.57
CA ALA A 434 -30.01 29.93 -14.52
C ALA A 434 -28.73 29.15 -14.17
N LYS A 435 -27.64 29.85 -13.84
CA LYS A 435 -26.38 29.22 -13.37
C LYS A 435 -26.61 28.41 -12.10
N LYS A 436 -27.26 28.98 -11.09
CA LYS A 436 -27.59 28.25 -9.86
C LYS A 436 -28.43 27.00 -10.14
N THR A 437 -29.46 27.09 -10.99
CA THR A 437 -30.27 25.90 -11.34
C THR A 437 -29.49 24.84 -12.14
N ALA A 438 -28.46 25.25 -12.90
CA ALA A 438 -27.56 24.31 -13.58
C ALA A 438 -26.57 23.67 -12.61
N GLU A 439 -26.03 24.42 -11.65
CA GLU A 439 -25.19 23.94 -10.55
C GLU A 439 -25.95 22.96 -9.65
N ASP A 440 -27.15 23.33 -9.19
CA ASP A 440 -28.05 22.47 -8.41
C ASP A 440 -28.40 21.17 -9.17
N ARG A 441 -28.59 21.26 -10.50
CA ARG A 441 -28.82 20.10 -11.37
C ARG A 441 -27.59 19.21 -11.50
N ILE A 442 -26.40 19.76 -11.68
CA ILE A 442 -25.14 19.00 -11.71
C ILE A 442 -24.87 18.34 -10.35
N ALA A 443 -25.18 19.03 -9.24
CA ALA A 443 -25.10 18.45 -7.90
C ALA A 443 -26.09 17.27 -7.73
N ALA A 444 -27.32 17.38 -8.24
CA ALA A 444 -28.29 16.29 -8.23
C ALA A 444 -27.85 15.11 -9.14
N GLU A 445 -27.36 15.38 -10.36
CA GLU A 445 -26.89 14.37 -11.31
C GLU A 445 -25.62 13.64 -10.78
N THR A 446 -24.71 14.34 -10.11
CA THR A 446 -23.55 13.70 -9.46
C THR A 446 -23.94 12.91 -8.21
N HIS A 447 -24.97 13.32 -7.47
CA HIS A 447 -25.49 12.54 -6.34
C HIS A 447 -26.20 11.26 -6.81
N THR A 448 -27.01 11.32 -7.87
CA THR A 448 -27.66 10.12 -8.43
C THR A 448 -26.65 9.18 -9.10
N ALA A 449 -25.59 9.70 -9.72
CA ALA A 449 -24.48 8.90 -10.22
C ALA A 449 -23.78 8.13 -9.09
N LYS A 450 -23.44 8.79 -7.96
CA LYS A 450 -22.86 8.14 -6.78
C LYS A 450 -23.75 7.03 -6.22
N LEU A 451 -25.05 7.29 -6.05
CA LEU A 451 -26.00 6.27 -5.60
C LEU A 451 -26.10 5.08 -6.58
N ALA A 452 -25.95 5.32 -7.88
CA ALA A 452 -25.91 4.24 -8.87
C ALA A 452 -24.60 3.43 -8.79
N GLU A 453 -23.46 4.08 -8.59
CA GLU A 453 -22.17 3.42 -8.37
C GLU A 453 -22.16 2.59 -7.07
N GLU A 454 -22.69 3.13 -5.97
CA GLU A 454 -22.88 2.44 -4.70
C GLU A 454 -23.79 1.21 -4.87
N ARG A 455 -24.90 1.35 -5.59
CA ARG A 455 -25.80 0.22 -5.90
C ARG A 455 -25.11 -0.86 -6.72
N ILE A 456 -24.36 -0.48 -7.77
CA ILE A 456 -23.58 -1.43 -8.57
C ILE A 456 -22.48 -2.10 -7.72
N ALA A 457 -21.89 -1.40 -6.75
CA ALA A 457 -20.92 -1.98 -5.83
C ALA A 457 -21.56 -2.99 -4.87
N LEU A 458 -22.76 -2.70 -4.35
CA LEU A 458 -23.55 -3.63 -3.52
C LEU A 458 -24.02 -4.84 -4.32
N ASP A 459 -24.53 -4.65 -5.54
CA ASP A 459 -24.95 -5.75 -6.43
C ASP A 459 -23.75 -6.68 -6.73
N ARG A 460 -22.55 -6.14 -6.96
CA ARG A 460 -21.30 -6.92 -7.11
C ARG A 460 -20.85 -7.62 -5.82
N GLN A 461 -21.17 -7.09 -4.63
CA GLN A 461 -20.90 -7.77 -3.36
C GLN A 461 -21.86 -8.93 -3.17
N LEU A 462 -23.15 -8.75 -3.45
CA LEU A 462 -24.15 -9.81 -3.45
C LEU A 462 -23.84 -10.91 -4.48
N GLU A 463 -23.36 -10.56 -5.68
CA GLU A 463 -22.88 -11.54 -6.66
C GLU A 463 -21.66 -12.34 -6.13
N LYS A 464 -20.74 -11.71 -5.39
CA LYS A 464 -19.61 -12.43 -4.77
C LYS A 464 -20.09 -13.35 -3.65
N GLU A 465 -20.88 -12.85 -2.71
CA GLU A 465 -21.42 -13.64 -1.60
C GLU A 465 -22.26 -14.82 -2.09
N THR A 466 -23.09 -14.63 -3.12
CA THR A 466 -23.88 -15.74 -3.71
C THR A 466 -23.02 -16.76 -4.44
N ASN A 467 -21.95 -16.35 -5.13
CA ASN A 467 -20.98 -17.27 -5.72
C ASN A 467 -20.16 -18.02 -4.66
N GLU A 468 -19.72 -17.34 -3.60
CA GLU A 468 -19.00 -17.95 -2.46
C GLU A 468 -19.88 -18.96 -1.72
N LEU A 469 -21.17 -18.65 -1.51
CA LEU A 469 -22.15 -19.59 -0.96
C LEU A 469 -22.36 -20.79 -1.89
N ALA A 470 -22.50 -20.57 -3.20
CA ALA A 470 -22.64 -21.66 -4.18
C ALA A 470 -21.40 -22.56 -4.24
N GLU A 471 -20.18 -22.00 -4.15
CA GLU A 471 -18.95 -22.78 -4.03
C GLU A 471 -18.89 -23.57 -2.71
N MET A 472 -19.30 -22.97 -1.59
CA MET A 472 -19.33 -23.64 -0.29
C MET A 472 -20.36 -24.79 -0.27
N GLU A 473 -21.53 -24.60 -0.86
CA GLU A 473 -22.52 -25.66 -1.05
C GLU A 473 -22.00 -26.77 -1.97
N ALA A 474 -21.35 -26.42 -3.08
CA ALA A 474 -20.72 -27.40 -3.98
C ALA A 474 -19.65 -28.24 -3.25
N ARG A 475 -18.77 -27.60 -2.47
CA ARG A 475 -17.76 -28.27 -1.63
C ARG A 475 -18.41 -29.16 -0.55
N LEU A 476 -19.51 -28.73 0.06
CA LEU A 476 -20.27 -29.56 1.02
C LEU A 476 -20.93 -30.76 0.35
N ILE A 477 -21.46 -30.61 -0.86
CA ILE A 477 -22.02 -31.71 -1.67
C ILE A 477 -20.92 -32.69 -2.06
N GLU A 478 -19.75 -32.22 -2.51
CA GLU A 478 -18.61 -33.05 -2.85
C GLU A 478 -18.05 -33.80 -1.64
N ASN A 479 -17.91 -33.14 -0.49
CA ASN A 479 -17.50 -33.79 0.76
C ASN A 479 -18.51 -34.84 1.23
N ARG A 480 -19.83 -34.57 1.11
CA ARG A 480 -20.88 -35.57 1.39
C ARG A 480 -20.81 -36.77 0.43
N LYS A 481 -20.49 -36.55 -0.85
CA LYS A 481 -20.26 -37.65 -1.81
C LYS A 481 -19.05 -38.50 -1.42
N LYS A 482 -17.90 -37.88 -1.15
CA LYS A 482 -16.68 -38.57 -0.69
C LYS A 482 -16.92 -39.35 0.61
N GLN A 483 -17.66 -38.78 1.57
CA GLN A 483 -18.06 -39.47 2.79
C GLN A 483 -18.99 -40.66 2.49
N ALA A 484 -19.97 -40.51 1.61
CA ALA A 484 -20.86 -41.61 1.21
C ALA A 484 -20.09 -42.73 0.48
N GLU A 485 -19.17 -42.39 -0.41
CA GLU A 485 -18.28 -43.33 -1.11
C GLU A 485 -17.38 -44.08 -0.11
N ALA A 486 -16.74 -43.38 0.83
CA ALA A 486 -15.94 -43.99 1.89
C ALA A 486 -16.77 -44.92 2.80
N VAL A 487 -18.02 -44.55 3.13
CA VAL A 487 -18.95 -45.40 3.88
C VAL A 487 -19.37 -46.64 3.07
N GLN A 488 -19.55 -46.52 1.74
CA GLN A 488 -19.83 -47.68 0.90
C GLN A 488 -18.61 -48.61 0.77
N GLN A 489 -17.41 -48.06 0.59
CA GLN A 489 -16.16 -48.84 0.59
C GLN A 489 -15.96 -49.55 1.93
N ALA A 490 -16.17 -48.86 3.06
CA ALA A 490 -16.10 -49.47 4.39
C ALA A 490 -17.15 -50.58 4.58
N ARG A 491 -18.36 -50.43 4.02
CA ARG A 491 -19.40 -51.48 4.02
C ARG A 491 -19.05 -52.67 3.15
N LEU A 492 -18.42 -52.47 1.99
CA LEU A 492 -17.93 -53.55 1.13
C LEU A 492 -16.80 -54.32 1.82
N ALA A 493 -15.78 -53.61 2.32
CA ALA A 493 -14.69 -54.22 3.09
C ALA A 493 -15.18 -54.93 4.37
N ALA A 494 -16.22 -54.40 5.03
CA ALA A 494 -16.84 -55.08 6.17
C ALA A 494 -17.58 -56.37 5.77
N ARG A 495 -18.27 -56.39 4.62
CA ARG A 495 -18.88 -57.61 4.08
C ARG A 495 -17.83 -58.65 3.70
N GLU A 496 -16.77 -58.25 3.00
CA GLU A 496 -15.65 -59.12 2.66
C GLU A 496 -15.01 -59.72 3.92
N ARG A 497 -14.81 -58.92 4.98
CA ARG A 497 -14.37 -59.43 6.29
C ARG A 497 -15.37 -60.42 6.89
N MET A 498 -16.67 -60.12 6.89
CA MET A 498 -17.72 -61.03 7.38
C MET A 498 -17.85 -62.33 6.56
N GLU A 499 -17.43 -62.35 5.29
CA GLU A 499 -17.38 -63.56 4.47
C GLU A 499 -16.08 -64.36 4.65
N MET A 500 -14.99 -63.69 5.04
CA MET A 500 -13.68 -64.32 5.26
C MET A 500 -13.50 -64.82 6.70
N GLU A 501 -14.06 -64.14 7.70
CA GLU A 501 -14.05 -64.56 9.11
C GLU A 501 -14.61 -65.98 9.36
N PRO A 502 -15.78 -66.40 8.81
CA PRO A 502 -16.26 -67.79 8.94
C PRO A 502 -15.36 -68.80 8.20
N LYS A 503 -14.69 -68.40 7.10
CA LYS A 503 -13.73 -69.26 6.39
C LYS A 503 -12.45 -69.44 7.21
N LEU A 504 -11.90 -68.36 7.76
CA LEU A 504 -10.71 -68.38 8.61
C LEU A 504 -10.94 -69.14 9.92
N THR A 505 -12.12 -68.99 10.54
CA THR A 505 -12.49 -69.79 11.72
C THR A 505 -12.77 -71.26 11.37
N GLY A 506 -13.30 -71.56 10.18
CA GLY A 506 -13.36 -72.91 9.61
C GLY A 506 -11.98 -73.56 9.40
N LEU A 507 -11.02 -72.79 8.89
CA LEU A 507 -9.62 -73.22 8.76
C LEU A 507 -8.95 -73.40 10.14
N ALA A 508 -9.16 -72.49 11.09
CA ALA A 508 -8.63 -72.60 12.44
C ALA A 508 -9.19 -73.83 13.20
N THR A 509 -10.49 -74.08 13.08
CA THR A 509 -11.13 -75.26 13.70
C THR A 509 -10.70 -76.57 13.07
N THR A 510 -10.53 -76.64 11.74
CA THR A 510 -9.97 -77.84 11.07
C THR A 510 -8.50 -78.06 11.40
N ILE A 511 -7.68 -77.00 11.52
CA ILE A 511 -6.30 -77.09 12.02
C ILE A 511 -6.28 -77.63 13.46
N ALA A 512 -7.11 -77.11 14.35
CA ALA A 512 -7.21 -77.59 15.74
C ALA A 512 -7.68 -79.05 15.82
N GLN A 513 -8.67 -79.46 15.02
CA GLN A 513 -9.10 -80.85 14.91
C GLN A 513 -7.97 -81.76 14.41
N ASN A 514 -7.22 -81.34 13.39
CA ASN A 514 -6.07 -82.09 12.88
C ASN A 514 -4.95 -82.21 13.92
N GLN A 515 -4.71 -81.16 14.73
CA GLN A 515 -3.77 -81.21 15.86
C GLN A 515 -4.24 -82.19 16.95
N ILE A 516 -5.52 -82.16 17.32
CA ILE A 516 -6.10 -83.11 18.30
C ILE A 516 -5.98 -84.56 17.79
N ILE A 517 -6.27 -84.82 16.51
CA ILE A 517 -6.12 -86.15 15.90
C ILE A 517 -4.65 -86.58 15.85
N ALA A 518 -3.72 -85.65 15.59
CA ALA A 518 -2.29 -85.93 15.60
C ALA A 518 -1.77 -86.23 17.01
N MET A 519 -2.22 -85.49 18.03
CA MET A 519 -1.91 -85.75 19.44
C MET A 519 -2.46 -87.10 19.89
N ALA A 520 -3.74 -87.40 19.63
CA ALA A 520 -4.33 -88.70 19.97
C ALA A 520 -3.58 -89.88 19.34
N LYS A 521 -3.12 -89.75 18.09
CA LYS A 521 -2.27 -90.76 17.43
C LYS A 521 -0.84 -90.83 17.99
N ALA A 522 -0.33 -89.76 18.58
CA ALA A 522 0.95 -89.76 19.28
C ALA A 522 0.82 -90.43 20.66
N GLU A 523 -0.27 -90.16 21.39
CA GLU A 523 -0.62 -90.81 22.65
C GLU A 523 -0.86 -92.32 22.46
N GLU A 524 -1.59 -92.73 21.42
CA GLU A 524 -1.80 -94.15 21.07
C GLU A 524 -0.46 -94.87 20.81
N ARG A 525 0.48 -94.21 20.11
CA ARG A 525 1.83 -94.74 19.89
C ARG A 525 2.67 -94.79 21.17
N LEU A 526 2.51 -93.80 22.06
CA LEU A 526 3.18 -93.79 23.35
C LEU A 526 2.66 -94.93 24.23
N GLN A 527 1.35 -95.13 24.33
CA GLN A 527 0.74 -96.25 25.05
C GLN A 527 1.17 -97.61 24.48
N ALA A 528 1.23 -97.74 23.14
CA ALA A 528 1.77 -98.95 22.51
C ALA A 528 3.25 -99.17 22.88
N ALA A 529 4.07 -98.12 22.89
CA ALA A 529 5.46 -98.18 23.32
C ALA A 529 5.59 -98.55 24.81
N GLU A 530 4.80 -97.94 25.70
CA GLU A 530 4.73 -98.25 27.13
C GLU A 530 4.33 -99.70 27.39
N ILE A 531 3.32 -100.24 26.68
CA ILE A 531 2.93 -101.65 26.76
C ILE A 531 4.11 -102.54 26.31
N THR A 532 4.79 -102.22 25.20
CA THR A 532 5.96 -103.00 24.78
C THR A 532 7.09 -102.93 25.81
N ALA A 533 7.39 -101.76 26.36
CA ALA A 533 8.39 -101.58 27.41
C ALA A 533 8.03 -102.34 28.70
N ALA A 534 6.76 -102.33 29.11
CA ALA A 534 6.27 -103.09 30.26
C ALA A 534 6.41 -104.61 30.03
N THR A 535 6.11 -105.12 28.83
CA THR A 535 6.32 -106.55 28.52
C THR A 535 7.81 -106.93 28.47
N VAL A 536 8.68 -106.03 28.01
CA VAL A 536 10.15 -106.23 28.05
C VAL A 536 10.66 -106.21 29.49
N LEU A 537 10.23 -105.25 30.32
CA LEU A 537 10.57 -105.21 31.75
C LEU A 537 10.08 -106.46 32.49
N HIS A 538 8.89 -106.96 32.17
CA HIS A 538 8.39 -108.21 32.76
C HIS A 538 9.23 -109.41 32.32
N LYS A 539 9.65 -109.49 31.05
CA LYS A 539 10.61 -110.50 30.59
C LYS A 539 11.94 -110.41 31.34
N ILE A 540 12.52 -109.23 31.45
CA ILE A 540 13.76 -108.99 32.21
C ILE A 540 13.60 -109.43 33.67
N GLN A 541 12.45 -109.17 34.30
CA GLN A 541 12.16 -109.65 35.66
C GLN A 541 12.06 -111.18 35.75
N THR A 542 11.45 -111.84 34.75
CA THR A 542 11.38 -113.31 34.71
C THR A 542 12.72 -113.97 34.38
N GLU A 543 13.55 -113.32 33.57
CA GLU A 543 14.92 -113.76 33.27
C GLU A 543 15.83 -113.55 34.49
N ALA A 544 15.71 -112.42 35.18
CA ALA A 544 16.42 -112.16 36.43
C ALA A 544 16.03 -113.13 37.55
N SER A 545 14.74 -113.47 37.70
CA SER A 545 14.32 -114.47 38.69
C SER A 545 14.74 -115.89 38.32
N ALA A 546 14.78 -116.24 37.03
CA ALA A 546 15.38 -117.48 36.56
C ALA A 546 16.90 -117.54 36.82
N LEU A 547 17.63 -116.44 36.60
CA LEU A 547 19.06 -116.33 36.93
C LEU A 547 19.30 -116.45 38.44
N MET A 548 18.48 -115.83 39.29
CA MET A 548 18.56 -116.03 40.74
C MET A 548 18.29 -117.48 41.15
N ALA A 549 17.34 -118.17 40.50
CA ALA A 549 17.09 -119.60 40.76
C ALA A 549 18.25 -120.49 40.31
N ILE A 550 18.94 -120.14 39.22
CA ILE A 550 20.18 -120.82 38.77
C ILE A 550 21.31 -120.57 39.79
N GLN A 551 21.50 -119.33 40.25
CA GLN A 551 22.51 -118.96 41.24
C GLN A 551 22.32 -119.71 42.57
N ALA A 552 21.10 -119.73 43.10
CA ALA A 552 20.78 -120.48 44.32
C ALA A 552 21.03 -121.99 44.17
N ARG A 553 20.86 -122.54 42.96
CA ARG A 553 21.18 -123.94 42.67
C ARG A 553 22.69 -124.19 42.60
N ILE A 554 23.46 -123.28 42.02
CA ILE A 554 24.94 -123.34 42.03
C ILE A 554 25.47 -123.31 43.47
N GLU A 555 24.92 -122.46 44.33
CA GLU A 555 25.27 -122.40 45.75
C GLU A 555 24.89 -123.68 46.51
N GLN A 556 23.72 -124.26 46.21
CA GLN A 556 23.30 -125.55 46.78
C GLN A 556 24.19 -126.72 46.32
N ASP A 557 24.59 -126.74 45.04
CA ASP A 557 25.49 -127.75 44.49
C ASP A 557 26.93 -127.57 45.04
N ALA A 558 27.40 -126.33 45.25
CA ALA A 558 28.66 -126.05 45.93
C ALA A 558 28.67 -126.56 47.38
N LEU A 559 27.61 -126.30 48.16
CA LEU A 559 27.43 -126.86 49.50
C LEU A 559 27.34 -128.40 49.49
N ALA A 560 26.84 -129.02 48.42
CA ALA A 560 26.85 -130.46 48.26
C ALA A 560 28.27 -131.01 47.98
N VAL A 561 29.08 -130.30 47.20
CA VAL A 561 30.49 -130.61 46.95
C VAL A 561 31.32 -130.45 48.23
N GLU A 562 31.16 -129.37 49.00
CA GLU A 562 31.84 -129.20 50.30
C GLU A 562 31.50 -130.34 51.27
N ARG A 563 30.22 -130.76 51.32
CA ARG A 563 29.80 -131.93 52.12
C ARG A 563 30.36 -133.25 51.59
N ALA A 564 30.62 -133.39 50.30
CA ALA A 564 31.28 -134.57 49.73
C ALA A 564 32.77 -134.59 50.11
N ILE A 565 33.48 -133.46 49.98
CA ILE A 565 34.88 -133.31 50.40
C ILE A 565 35.02 -133.59 51.90
N ALA A 566 34.11 -133.07 52.74
CA ALA A 566 34.11 -133.33 54.17
C ALA A 566 33.88 -134.83 54.50
N ARG A 567 33.08 -135.55 53.71
CA ARG A 567 32.91 -137.01 53.85
C ARG A 567 34.16 -137.77 53.43
N GLU A 568 34.78 -137.40 52.32
CA GLU A 568 36.04 -137.99 51.85
C GLU A 568 37.17 -137.77 52.88
N ALA A 569 37.25 -136.59 53.50
CA ALA A 569 38.17 -136.31 54.61
C ALA A 569 37.91 -137.21 55.83
N VAL A 570 36.64 -137.44 56.19
CA VAL A 570 36.28 -138.36 57.29
C VAL A 570 36.58 -139.82 56.94
N GLU A 571 36.33 -140.26 55.71
CA GLU A 571 36.64 -141.62 55.25
C GLU A 571 38.15 -141.88 55.20
N THR A 572 38.94 -140.93 54.69
CA THR A 572 40.41 -141.01 54.71
C THR A 572 40.96 -141.03 56.14
N MET A 573 40.48 -140.16 57.03
CA MET A 573 40.83 -140.22 58.46
C MET A 573 40.45 -141.56 59.11
N ALA A 574 39.30 -142.14 58.75
CA ALA A 574 38.88 -143.46 59.26
C ALA A 574 39.79 -144.60 58.76
N VAL A 575 40.22 -144.54 57.49
CA VAL A 575 41.18 -145.48 56.90
C VAL A 575 42.57 -145.34 57.52
N GLU A 576 43.02 -144.12 57.80
CA GLU A 576 44.30 -143.86 58.50
C GLU A 576 44.24 -144.32 59.95
N ALA A 577 43.15 -144.06 60.68
CA ALA A 577 42.94 -144.57 62.03
C ALA A 577 42.89 -146.11 62.08
N ALA A 578 42.30 -146.75 61.06
CA ALA A 578 42.33 -148.21 60.93
C ALA A 578 43.75 -148.73 60.67
N ARG A 579 44.53 -148.08 59.80
CA ARG A 579 45.96 -148.42 59.60
C ARG A 579 46.81 -148.21 60.85
N ALA A 580 46.60 -147.13 61.60
CA ALA A 580 47.30 -146.87 62.85
C ALA A 580 46.99 -147.94 63.91
N ARG A 581 45.74 -148.42 63.98
CA ARG A 581 45.37 -149.58 64.81
C ARG A 581 46.08 -150.86 64.36
N ILE A 582 46.06 -151.17 63.06
CA ILE A 582 46.76 -152.35 62.52
C ILE A 582 48.26 -152.30 62.85
N GLN A 583 48.92 -151.14 62.71
CA GLN A 583 50.33 -150.98 63.08
C GLN A 583 50.57 -151.09 64.59
N ALA A 584 49.65 -150.60 65.43
CA ALA A 584 49.73 -150.77 66.88
C ALA A 584 49.53 -152.24 67.28
N ASP A 585 48.62 -152.96 66.64
CA ASP A 585 48.38 -154.39 66.84
C ASP A 585 49.56 -155.24 66.34
N GLU A 586 50.14 -154.92 65.17
CA GLU A 586 51.38 -155.54 64.68
C GLU A 586 52.55 -155.30 65.64
N ALA A 587 52.70 -154.07 66.14
CA ALA A 587 53.72 -153.74 67.14
C ALA A 587 53.49 -154.50 68.46
N ALA A 588 52.25 -154.60 68.93
CA ALA A 588 51.89 -155.36 70.13
C ALA A 588 52.11 -156.87 69.95
N ILE A 589 51.76 -157.43 68.78
CA ILE A 589 52.04 -158.83 68.42
C ILE A 589 53.56 -159.07 68.32
N ALA A 590 54.32 -158.13 67.77
CA ALA A 590 55.78 -158.23 67.71
C ALA A 590 56.42 -158.13 69.11
N LEU A 591 55.88 -157.31 70.01
CA LEU A 591 56.32 -157.18 71.40
C LEU A 591 55.98 -158.46 72.19
N ALA A 592 54.75 -158.98 72.07
CA ALA A 592 54.33 -160.26 72.64
C ALA A 592 55.17 -161.43 72.10
N SER A 593 55.44 -161.47 70.80
CA SER A 593 56.28 -162.50 70.16
C SER A 593 57.76 -162.38 70.51
N ARG A 594 58.22 -161.22 70.97
CA ARG A 594 59.56 -161.03 71.53
C ARG A 594 59.58 -161.51 72.99
N LYS A 595 58.57 -161.10 73.77
CA LYS A 595 58.38 -161.51 75.17
C LYS A 595 58.26 -163.03 75.32
N ILE A 596 57.50 -163.70 74.46
CA ILE A 596 57.40 -165.18 74.43
C ILE A 596 58.75 -165.82 74.09
N ARG A 597 59.60 -165.21 73.25
CA ARG A 597 60.95 -165.73 72.96
C ARG A 597 61.91 -165.53 74.14
N GLU A 598 61.86 -164.37 74.79
CA GLU A 598 62.59 -164.09 76.04
C GLU A 598 62.13 -165.02 77.18
N GLU A 599 60.84 -165.35 77.25
CA GLU A 599 60.23 -166.28 78.22
C GLU A 599 60.64 -167.75 77.94
N ILE A 600 60.84 -168.14 76.67
CA ILE A 600 61.39 -169.45 76.28
C ILE A 600 62.91 -169.54 76.53
N GLU A 601 63.67 -168.44 76.41
CA GLU A 601 65.11 -168.43 76.76
C GLU A 601 65.33 -168.45 78.28
N THR A 602 64.53 -167.69 79.04
CA THR A 602 64.61 -167.66 80.52
C THR A 602 64.17 -168.98 81.17
N THR A 603 63.13 -169.64 80.65
CA THR A 603 62.73 -171.00 81.11
C THR A 603 63.73 -172.10 80.77
N ARG A 604 64.76 -171.83 79.94
CA ARG A 604 65.86 -172.78 79.67
C ARG A 604 67.08 -172.60 80.58
N ILE A 605 67.22 -171.44 81.23
CA ILE A 605 68.40 -171.09 82.05
C ILE A 605 68.11 -171.24 83.55
N ILE A 606 66.85 -171.13 83.97
CA ILE A 606 66.43 -171.32 85.37
C ILE A 606 65.89 -172.76 85.59
N GLN A 607 66.71 -173.74 85.19
CA GLN A 607 66.70 -175.08 85.78
C GLN A 607 67.85 -175.26 86.79
N ASP A 608 68.55 -174.17 87.13
CA ASP A 608 69.48 -174.09 88.25
C ASP A 608 69.26 -172.78 89.03
N ARG A 609 68.75 -172.94 90.26
CA ARG A 609 68.66 -171.98 91.39
C ARG A 609 67.45 -171.02 91.51
N SER A 610 66.64 -171.40 92.51
CA SER A 610 66.02 -170.59 93.57
C SER A 610 65.00 -169.51 93.23
N ASP A 611 63.73 -169.86 93.44
CA ASP A 611 62.80 -169.23 94.39
C ASP A 611 63.23 -167.88 95.02
N GLU A 612 62.50 -166.82 94.67
CA GLU A 612 61.97 -165.72 95.53
C GLU A 612 61.23 -164.76 94.55
N GLU A 613 59.92 -164.50 94.65
CA GLU A 613 59.14 -163.84 95.71
C GLU A 613 59.47 -162.34 95.88
N ILE A 614 58.42 -161.51 96.11
CA ILE A 614 58.46 -160.12 96.63
C ILE A 614 58.99 -159.03 95.63
N SER A 615 58.50 -157.78 95.59
CA SER A 615 57.21 -157.15 95.89
C SER A 615 57.25 -155.65 95.51
N SER A 616 56.08 -155.06 95.26
CA SER A 616 55.68 -153.68 95.62
C SER A 616 56.37 -152.41 95.05
N ASN A 617 55.51 -151.60 94.42
CA ASN A 617 55.28 -150.15 94.66
C ASN A 617 56.02 -149.04 93.87
N ILE A 618 55.25 -147.94 93.72
CA ILE A 618 55.61 -146.52 94.01
C ILE A 618 55.66 -145.48 92.83
N ILE A 619 54.90 -144.39 93.00
CA ILE A 619 55.10 -142.97 92.55
C ILE A 619 54.88 -142.54 91.07
N ALA A 620 53.72 -141.90 90.83
CA ALA A 620 53.47 -140.49 90.46
C ALA A 620 54.10 -139.72 89.24
N ASP A 621 53.21 -138.94 88.61
CA ASP A 621 53.30 -137.50 88.21
C ASP A 621 53.92 -137.03 86.87
N TYR A 622 53.43 -135.88 86.37
CA TYR A 622 53.79 -135.08 85.16
C TYR A 622 53.51 -135.70 83.75
N LYS A 623 53.26 -134.95 82.65
CA LYS A 623 52.60 -133.64 82.37
C LYS A 623 52.49 -133.45 80.83
N GLU A 624 51.69 -132.45 80.39
CA GLU A 624 51.79 -131.65 79.12
C GLU A 624 51.05 -132.04 77.80
N HIS A 625 50.30 -131.02 77.30
CA HIS A 625 49.92 -130.66 75.91
C HIS A 625 49.13 -131.65 75.00
N SER A 626 48.14 -131.26 74.17
CA SER A 626 47.57 -129.93 73.84
C SER A 626 46.16 -130.02 73.19
N THR A 627 45.38 -128.93 73.32
CA THR A 627 44.31 -128.42 72.43
C THR A 627 43.19 -129.34 71.88
N SER A 628 41.98 -129.20 72.43
CA SER A 628 40.69 -129.22 71.70
C SER A 628 40.10 -127.79 71.78
N SER A 629 39.70 -127.12 70.70
CA SER A 629 38.60 -127.44 69.77
C SER A 629 37.22 -127.34 70.43
N ASP A 630 36.64 -126.15 70.41
CA ASP A 630 35.20 -125.93 70.23
C ASP A 630 34.96 -124.56 69.56
N ASN A 631 34.00 -124.50 68.64
CA ASN A 631 33.58 -123.30 67.90
C ASN A 631 32.48 -122.55 68.71
N SER A 632 32.01 -121.32 68.43
CA SER A 632 32.11 -120.45 67.24
C SER A 632 31.87 -118.96 67.58
N GLU A 633 32.36 -118.09 66.68
CA GLU A 633 31.82 -116.76 66.29
C GLU A 633 31.70 -115.58 67.28
N THR A 634 32.67 -114.68 67.13
CA THR A 634 32.61 -113.20 67.25
C THR A 634 31.56 -112.59 66.30
N MET A 635 30.88 -111.45 66.47
CA MET A 635 31.18 -110.10 67.04
C MET A 635 32.18 -109.23 66.24
N LEU A 636 31.86 -107.92 66.18
CA LEU A 636 32.55 -106.81 65.48
C LEU A 636 32.31 -106.78 63.94
N ALA A 637 31.85 -105.71 63.27
CA ALA A 637 31.89 -104.23 63.42
C ALA A 637 32.88 -103.57 62.42
N ASP A 638 32.72 -102.24 62.27
CA ASP A 638 33.54 -101.28 61.51
C ASP A 638 33.31 -101.30 59.96
N THR A 639 32.78 -100.22 59.35
CA THR A 639 33.42 -98.95 58.87
C THR A 639 34.51 -99.20 57.81
N GLU A 640 34.77 -98.33 56.83
CA GLU A 640 34.18 -97.08 56.31
C GLU A 640 34.73 -96.88 54.87
N GLU A 641 34.21 -95.89 54.12
CA GLU A 641 34.88 -95.23 52.98
C GLU A 641 35.36 -96.10 51.77
N GLY A 642 35.38 -95.59 50.53
CA GLY A 642 35.03 -94.27 50.03
C GLY A 642 35.85 -93.94 48.78
N THR A 643 35.67 -92.72 48.24
CA THR A 643 36.58 -92.06 47.28
C THR A 643 36.62 -92.73 45.87
N GLU A 644 36.90 -92.11 44.70
CA GLU A 644 37.35 -90.80 44.20
C GLU A 644 36.59 -90.49 42.86
N LYS A 645 36.54 -89.30 42.21
CA LYS A 645 37.12 -87.95 42.42
C LYS A 645 36.40 -86.83 41.61
N GLU A 646 36.83 -85.58 41.83
CA GLU A 646 37.28 -84.51 40.88
C GLU A 646 36.99 -84.64 39.35
N VAL A 647 36.91 -83.58 38.52
CA VAL A 647 37.56 -82.24 38.55
C VAL A 647 36.81 -81.22 37.65
N SER A 648 37.19 -79.92 37.76
CA SER A 648 37.08 -78.70 36.91
C SER A 648 36.64 -78.78 35.41
N ALA A 649 36.50 -77.74 34.58
CA ALA A 649 36.87 -76.30 34.57
C ALA A 649 36.00 -75.58 33.47
N GLU A 650 35.59 -74.30 33.57
CA GLU A 650 36.27 -73.09 33.00
C GLU A 650 35.87 -72.73 31.53
N LEU A 651 36.04 -71.44 31.13
CA LEU A 651 35.96 -70.86 29.75
C LEU A 651 34.53 -70.75 29.10
N ILE A 652 34.12 -69.73 28.32
CA ILE A 652 34.73 -68.50 27.74
C ILE A 652 33.67 -67.34 27.65
N GLU A 653 34.11 -66.07 27.64
CA GLU A 653 33.44 -64.88 27.05
C GLU A 653 33.36 -64.98 25.48
N PRO A 654 33.00 -63.95 24.66
CA PRO A 654 32.42 -62.60 24.86
C PRO A 654 31.05 -62.45 24.10
N ASP A 655 30.39 -61.33 23.80
CA ASP A 655 30.78 -59.98 23.33
C ASP A 655 29.66 -58.92 23.57
N ASP A 656 30.07 -57.70 23.90
CA ASP A 656 29.33 -56.42 23.68
C ASP A 656 29.51 -56.01 22.17
N PRO A 657 29.00 -54.90 21.57
CA PRO A 657 28.36 -53.71 22.15
C PRO A 657 27.05 -53.27 21.41
N THR A 658 26.28 -52.26 21.83
CA THR A 658 26.64 -50.84 21.67
C THR A 658 25.61 -49.85 22.24
N SER A 659 26.17 -48.73 22.73
CA SER A 659 25.61 -47.36 22.73
C SER A 659 24.35 -47.10 23.59
N GLN A 660 24.44 -46.36 24.71
CA GLN A 660 24.67 -44.90 24.81
C GLN A 660 23.63 -44.06 24.04
N GLN A 661 23.09 -42.94 24.56
CA GLN A 661 23.28 -42.19 25.82
C GLN A 661 21.96 -41.43 26.07
N ASP A 662 21.37 -41.41 27.26
CA ASP A 662 21.81 -40.66 28.45
C ASP A 662 22.16 -39.17 28.22
N SER A 663 21.16 -38.33 28.50
CA SER A 663 21.32 -37.17 29.40
C SER A 663 22.12 -35.94 28.84
N ASN A 664 22.15 -34.76 29.48
CA ASN A 664 21.69 -34.36 30.80
C ASN A 664 21.41 -32.83 30.89
N THR A 665 20.86 -32.42 32.03
CA THR A 665 21.03 -31.16 32.81
C THR A 665 22.07 -30.09 32.35
N ALA A 666 21.96 -28.80 32.73
CA ALA A 666 20.95 -28.02 33.49
C ALA A 666 21.25 -26.51 33.35
N ASP A 667 20.44 -25.69 34.03
CA ASP A 667 20.74 -24.34 34.53
C ASP A 667 21.18 -23.25 33.53
N ASN A 668 20.34 -22.21 33.40
CA ASN A 668 20.47 -21.13 34.39
C ASN A 668 19.17 -20.33 34.59
N SER A 669 19.22 -19.31 35.44
CA SER A 669 18.11 -18.93 36.33
C SER A 669 17.77 -17.43 36.33
N PHE A 670 16.63 -17.12 36.98
CA PHE A 670 16.23 -15.82 37.56
C PHE A 670 15.57 -14.68 36.74
N ARG A 671 14.28 -14.47 37.08
CA ARG A 671 13.60 -13.22 37.51
C ARG A 671 13.48 -11.98 36.60
N LEU A 672 12.21 -11.73 36.21
CA LEU A 672 11.33 -10.61 36.64
C LEU A 672 11.81 -9.13 36.59
N ASN A 673 10.90 -8.32 36.01
CA ASN A 673 10.49 -6.93 36.33
C ASN A 673 10.88 -5.75 35.40
N ILE A 674 9.82 -5.13 34.88
CA ILE A 674 9.60 -3.73 34.47
C ILE A 674 9.72 -2.85 35.76
N PRO A 675 10.27 -1.60 35.81
CA PRO A 675 9.82 -0.43 35.00
C PRO A 675 10.81 0.75 34.71
N GLY A 676 10.35 1.72 33.91
CA GLY A 676 10.41 3.15 34.32
C GLY A 676 11.29 4.17 33.55
N HIS A 677 10.63 5.21 33.02
CA HIS A 677 10.99 6.65 32.96
C HIS A 677 12.44 7.17 32.72
N SER A 678 12.58 8.14 31.77
CA SER A 678 13.09 9.53 31.97
C SER A 678 13.59 10.13 30.63
N THR A 679 12.91 11.06 29.95
CA THR A 679 13.04 12.55 30.02
C THR A 679 14.42 13.22 29.78
N LYS A 680 14.65 13.71 28.54
CA LYS A 680 15.18 15.05 28.10
C LYS A 680 16.56 15.57 28.65
N PRO A 681 17.12 16.74 28.23
CA PRO A 681 16.83 17.73 27.15
C PRO A 681 18.07 18.13 26.26
N ASP A 682 17.91 19.22 25.47
CA ASP A 682 18.91 20.19 24.89
C ASP A 682 20.01 19.68 23.91
N GLU A 683 20.39 20.38 22.82
CA GLU A 683 20.74 21.80 22.60
C GLU A 683 20.19 22.30 21.23
N THR A 684 19.42 23.40 21.14
CA THR A 684 19.82 24.82 20.97
C THR A 684 20.63 25.20 19.73
N GLU A 685 19.98 25.88 18.78
CA GLU A 685 20.50 27.11 18.17
C GLU A 685 19.32 28.05 17.84
N VAL A 686 19.46 29.34 18.14
CA VAL A 686 18.41 30.38 18.03
C VAL A 686 19.00 31.63 17.33
N PRO A 687 18.28 32.75 17.14
CA PRO A 687 18.16 33.38 15.82
C PRO A 687 19.12 34.55 15.59
N SER A 688 19.14 35.07 14.35
CA SER A 688 19.69 36.40 14.06
C SER A 688 18.54 37.40 13.88
N ASP A 689 18.35 38.24 14.89
CA ASP A 689 17.46 39.40 14.87
C ASP A 689 18.16 40.62 14.26
N LYS A 690 17.45 41.40 13.42
CA LYS A 690 17.83 42.76 13.02
C LYS A 690 16.60 43.61 12.73
N SER A 691 16.29 44.45 13.71
CA SER A 691 15.46 45.64 13.59
C SER A 691 16.08 46.72 12.70
N GLU A 692 15.23 47.54 12.07
CA GLU A 692 15.39 49.00 11.91
C GLU A 692 14.04 49.55 11.37
N THR A 693 13.18 50.10 12.23
CA THR A 693 13.01 51.54 12.56
C THR A 693 12.12 52.33 11.59
N ALA A 694 11.15 53.04 12.14
CA ALA A 694 10.38 54.07 11.46
C ALA A 694 11.06 55.45 11.62
N GLU A 695 10.94 56.35 10.63
CA GLU A 695 10.32 57.69 10.81
C GLU A 695 10.37 58.57 9.53
N VAL A 696 9.29 59.35 9.37
CA VAL A 696 9.19 60.70 8.76
C VAL A 696 9.70 60.97 7.33
N ALA A 697 8.73 61.25 6.44
CA ALA A 697 8.67 62.48 5.63
C ALA A 697 7.20 62.84 5.35
#